data_AF-A0A934DZ99-F1
#
_entry.id   AF-A0A934DZ99-F1
#
_cell.length_a   1.000
_cell.length_b   1.000
_cell.length_c   1.000
_cell.angle_alpha   90.00
_cell.angle_beta   90.00
_cell.angle_gamma   90.00
#
_symmetry.space_group_name_H-M   'P 1'
#
loop_
_entity.id
_entity.type
_entity.pdbx_description
1 polymer ?
#
loop_
_entity_poly.entity_id
_entity_poly.type
_entity_poly.pdbx_seq_one_letter_code
_entity_poly.pdbx_strand_id
1 'polypeptide(L)'
;MRLRPYLAALPLLAACSSSSNDSPAPAPFNCADALDRLDSCSAEFCEANPDDAICEILLGAQSGSLFGSQNRSCDTMSQEDLTHLATASCGDMINEAKLHASGKSDVPCPAYFPWCNELAPKGAGYRVNLLSFESGKADIEVLLPDITRTMEVHNGKTYQKLNLPGAGSTRELGRPAVPVVSFLLGLPPGTDTAWIEGYNPIETQRADKITLIPAQATSVEDAPKPDFVVDTAFYGTDAAYPNTAYSVDPVSTWRNYRVVRVTVNPFQYNPSRKQLDVSTRVQLSVRFADNKSEPKDTVDEGESSMAQAYGSGMVNYPEAAAATGPKKDEPDRVRYLVIAADALVDSIKPLVDLKNTQGLKTEVVKLSEVGAEPDKIKARIDAAYKASAIEYALLVGDVADLPMYVYPADPNNWNSSPLPSDYWYGLLAGDDLLAEVSIGRISAKTPEEAALHVSKTVAYETGDVGADWRKKIALVVHEQDYPRKYTECAESVRTKRYKPGLIDFQKIYGGEHATTEQLLESINGGLGILAYRGHGSETAWYEWNGKDFGGADPGIKNGAMTPVVFSMACLNMKLSNDTPSNAEQWVLNPNGGAVAFFGATEPSWTIPNHDFMKYLFNGVLDEGITAIGPLTNRARAALLAQYGGKDDAAENAKMYLWLGDPSLEVGKTWQLKFETRVGWCNLQWPEKLEVAKGADSAPGYGQVWVNGVTSAIGQGAGVEAALGYGPPGSDPSKEGWTWVSATYNVDSGNNDEYMAKLNVGTAGTYAYTFRFKGATDDAWMYCDLDGSQNGVDKLGVLTVTETAPPPGPDAGPDAEEGPDAAEGPDASPE
;
A
#
# COMPACT_ATOMS: atom_id res chain seq x y z
N MET A 1 -30.66 34.93 -73.94
CA MET A 1 -31.61 34.32 -74.90
C MET A 1 -32.34 33.23 -74.13
N ARG A 2 -33.53 33.45 -73.55
CA ARG A 2 -34.87 33.18 -74.13
C ARG A 2 -34.85 31.86 -74.94
N LEU A 3 -35.59 30.78 -74.66
CA LEU A 3 -37.01 30.64 -74.31
C LEU A 3 -37.32 29.28 -73.63
N ARG A 4 -38.41 29.23 -72.82
CA ARG A 4 -39.22 28.05 -72.41
C ARG A 4 -40.06 27.50 -73.62
N PRO A 5 -41.20 26.75 -73.53
CA PRO A 5 -41.84 25.86 -72.51
C PRO A 5 -42.53 24.56 -73.10
N TYR A 6 -43.33 23.88 -72.26
CA TYR A 6 -44.55 23.02 -72.48
C TYR A 6 -44.39 21.50 -72.21
N LEU A 7 -44.94 20.95 -71.11
CA LEU A 7 -46.35 20.50 -70.84
C LEU A 7 -46.77 19.28 -71.69
N ALA A 8 -47.56 18.29 -71.26
CA ALA A 8 -48.14 17.81 -70.01
C ALA A 8 -49.05 16.60 -70.40
N ALA A 9 -49.29 15.62 -69.53
CA ALA A 9 -50.56 14.86 -69.49
C ALA A 9 -50.71 14.04 -68.19
N LEU A 10 -51.80 14.35 -67.48
CA LEU A 10 -52.39 13.70 -66.30
C LEU A 10 -53.28 12.51 -66.74
N PRO A 11 -53.65 11.53 -65.87
CA PRO A 11 -54.79 11.75 -64.97
C PRO A 11 -54.73 11.10 -63.56
N LEU A 12 -55.56 11.68 -62.70
CA LEU A 12 -55.97 11.34 -61.34
C LEU A 12 -56.98 10.17 -61.29
N LEU A 13 -56.90 9.30 -60.26
CA LEU A 13 -57.91 9.06 -59.19
C LEU A 13 -57.83 7.65 -58.54
N ALA A 14 -57.49 7.67 -57.25
CA ALA A 14 -58.13 7.05 -56.07
C ALA A 14 -58.61 5.57 -56.05
N ALA A 15 -58.11 4.82 -55.06
CA ALA A 15 -58.89 4.17 -53.98
C ALA A 15 -57.93 3.46 -52.98
N CYS A 16 -57.76 4.01 -51.76
CA CYS A 16 -58.29 3.48 -50.48
C CYS A 16 -57.74 2.11 -49.99
N SER A 17 -56.86 2.09 -48.98
CA SER A 17 -57.22 1.81 -47.57
C SER A 17 -56.03 1.42 -46.66
N SER A 18 -56.09 1.98 -45.44
CA SER A 18 -55.60 1.51 -44.12
C SER A 18 -54.10 1.35 -43.80
N SER A 19 -53.68 2.24 -42.88
CA SER A 19 -52.89 2.06 -41.64
C SER A 19 -51.40 1.70 -41.70
N SER A 20 -50.54 2.61 -41.27
CA SER A 20 -49.95 2.59 -39.90
C SER A 20 -48.92 3.71 -39.68
N ASN A 21 -49.16 4.47 -38.61
CA ASN A 21 -48.22 5.19 -37.73
C ASN A 21 -46.89 5.74 -38.28
N ASP A 22 -46.89 7.01 -38.68
CA ASP A 22 -45.73 7.87 -38.45
C ASP A 22 -45.75 8.32 -36.99
N SER A 23 -44.84 7.79 -36.17
CA SER A 23 -44.43 8.46 -34.93
C SER A 23 -43.20 9.30 -35.25
N PRO A 24 -43.15 10.59 -34.88
CA PRO A 24 -41.96 11.39 -35.06
C PRO A 24 -40.83 10.81 -34.21
N ALA A 25 -39.60 10.77 -34.75
CA ALA A 25 -38.41 10.46 -33.97
C ALA A 25 -38.35 11.41 -32.75
N PRO A 26 -38.10 10.90 -31.53
CA PRO A 26 -38.08 11.74 -30.34
C PRO A 26 -36.98 12.80 -30.47
N ALA A 27 -37.30 14.03 -30.07
CA ALA A 27 -36.33 15.11 -30.01
C ALA A 27 -35.13 14.70 -29.13
N PRO A 28 -33.89 15.18 -29.42
CA PRO A 28 -32.76 14.92 -28.54
C PRO A 28 -33.09 15.43 -27.13
N PHE A 29 -33.04 14.53 -26.15
CA PHE A 29 -33.33 14.87 -24.76
C PHE A 29 -32.33 15.91 -24.27
N ASN A 30 -32.83 17.05 -23.83
CA ASN A 30 -32.02 18.14 -23.30
C ASN A 30 -31.47 17.73 -21.92
N CYS A 31 -30.17 17.95 -21.71
CA CYS A 31 -29.47 17.60 -20.47
C CYS A 31 -30.12 18.20 -19.22
N ALA A 32 -30.54 19.47 -19.29
CA ALA A 32 -31.20 20.11 -18.16
C ALA A 32 -32.47 19.36 -17.75
N ASP A 33 -33.29 18.97 -18.73
CA ASP A 33 -34.56 18.27 -18.48
C ASP A 33 -34.33 16.84 -17.95
N ALA A 34 -33.25 16.17 -18.39
CA ALA A 34 -32.86 14.85 -17.91
C ALA A 34 -32.36 14.89 -16.45
N LEU A 35 -31.57 15.90 -16.10
CA LEU A 35 -31.09 16.10 -14.73
C LEU A 35 -32.23 16.52 -13.79
N ASP A 36 -33.11 17.43 -14.21
CA ASP A 36 -34.29 17.84 -13.46
C ASP A 36 -35.23 16.65 -13.19
N ARG A 37 -35.35 15.71 -14.15
CA ARG A 37 -36.11 14.48 -13.98
C ARG A 37 -35.49 13.56 -12.92
N LEU A 38 -34.17 13.37 -12.97
CA LEU A 38 -33.45 12.56 -11.98
C LEU A 38 -33.60 13.17 -10.57
N ASP A 39 -33.51 14.49 -10.45
CA ASP A 39 -33.71 15.21 -9.18
C ASP A 39 -35.14 15.08 -8.67
N SER A 40 -36.13 15.18 -9.56
CA SER A 40 -37.54 14.99 -9.22
C SER A 40 -37.83 13.57 -8.74
N CYS A 41 -37.33 12.55 -9.44
CA CYS A 41 -37.44 11.14 -9.03
C CYS A 41 -36.78 10.87 -7.67
N SER A 42 -35.61 11.47 -7.45
CA SER A 42 -34.87 11.37 -6.19
C SER A 42 -35.64 12.00 -5.03
N ALA A 43 -36.19 13.21 -5.24
CA ALA A 43 -37.00 13.91 -4.25
C ALA A 43 -38.28 13.13 -3.89
N GLU A 44 -39.01 12.64 -4.89
CA GLU A 44 -40.25 11.88 -4.69
C GLU A 44 -40.00 10.57 -3.94
N PHE A 45 -38.97 9.80 -4.32
CA PHE A 45 -38.61 8.56 -3.64
C PHE A 45 -38.26 8.81 -2.17
N CYS A 46 -37.50 9.88 -1.90
CA CYS A 46 -37.02 10.18 -0.55
C CYS A 46 -38.04 10.87 0.34
N GLU A 47 -39.02 11.57 -0.22
CA GLU A 47 -40.20 12.00 0.53
C GLU A 47 -41.04 10.80 0.98
N ALA A 48 -41.16 9.78 0.12
CA ALA A 48 -41.89 8.55 0.43
C ALA A 48 -41.11 7.58 1.35
N ASN A 49 -39.78 7.63 1.35
CA ASN A 49 -38.89 6.71 2.07
C ASN A 49 -37.77 7.48 2.81
N PRO A 50 -38.10 8.32 3.80
CA PRO A 50 -37.15 9.23 4.42
C PRO A 50 -36.01 8.55 5.19
N ASP A 51 -36.20 7.27 5.57
CA ASP A 51 -35.22 6.48 6.33
C ASP A 51 -34.33 5.58 5.43
N ASP A 52 -34.51 5.60 4.10
CA ASP A 52 -33.70 4.80 3.19
C ASP A 52 -32.32 5.44 3.00
N ALA A 53 -31.26 4.68 3.29
CA ALA A 53 -29.88 5.18 3.30
C ALA A 53 -29.43 5.79 1.96
N ILE A 54 -30.07 5.43 0.84
CA ILE A 54 -29.76 6.03 -0.47
C ILE A 54 -30.16 7.52 -0.54
N CYS A 55 -31.11 7.95 0.28
CA CYS A 55 -31.63 9.32 0.25
C CYS A 55 -30.62 10.35 0.72
N GLU A 56 -29.66 9.94 1.56
CA GLU A 56 -28.51 10.76 1.90
C GLU A 56 -27.67 11.05 0.64
N ILE A 57 -27.37 10.01 -0.15
CA ILE A 57 -26.56 10.14 -1.38
C ILE A 57 -27.30 10.96 -2.45
N LEU A 58 -28.60 10.74 -2.61
CA LEU A 58 -29.40 11.35 -3.68
C LEU A 58 -29.82 12.80 -3.41
N LEU A 59 -30.10 13.17 -2.15
CA LEU A 59 -30.55 14.52 -1.77
C LEU A 59 -29.43 15.45 -1.28
N GLY A 60 -28.18 14.98 -1.24
CA GLY A 60 -27.01 15.83 -0.99
C GLY A 60 -26.30 15.64 0.34
N ALA A 61 -25.89 14.40 0.65
CA ALA A 61 -24.92 14.06 1.67
C ALA A 61 -24.36 12.65 1.36
N GLN A 62 -23.21 12.54 0.68
CA GLN A 62 -22.39 11.35 0.90
C GLN A 62 -22.10 11.29 2.41
N SER A 63 -22.67 10.30 3.10
CA SER A 63 -22.27 9.92 4.45
C SER A 63 -20.89 9.28 4.36
N GLY A 64 -19.89 10.14 4.22
CA GLY A 64 -18.51 9.70 4.05
C GLY A 64 -17.66 10.73 3.33
N SER A 65 -17.90 11.03 2.05
CA SER A 65 -17.02 11.93 1.30
C SER A 65 -17.03 13.39 1.80
N LEU A 66 -15.87 14.03 1.76
CA LEU A 66 -15.68 15.44 2.06
C LEU A 66 -16.28 16.35 0.98
N PHE A 67 -16.15 15.97 -0.30
CA PHE A 67 -16.53 16.79 -1.46
C PHE A 67 -17.80 16.34 -2.19
N GLY A 68 -18.51 15.35 -1.64
CA GLY A 68 -19.77 14.86 -2.20
C GLY A 68 -20.70 15.98 -2.69
N SER A 69 -20.92 15.94 -4.01
CA SER A 69 -21.55 16.91 -4.93
C SER A 69 -20.70 18.10 -5.40
N GLN A 70 -19.63 17.84 -6.17
CA GLN A 70 -19.30 18.72 -7.30
C GLN A 70 -20.49 18.64 -8.31
N ASN A 71 -20.95 19.79 -8.83
CA ASN A 71 -22.14 19.88 -9.69
C ASN A 71 -22.12 18.86 -10.83
N ARG A 72 -23.24 18.14 -11.05
CA ARG A 72 -23.46 17.33 -12.26
C ARG A 72 -23.30 18.25 -13.47
N SER A 73 -22.28 18.00 -14.31
CA SER A 73 -22.03 18.81 -15.52
C SER A 73 -22.57 18.11 -16.75
N CYS A 74 -23.20 18.88 -17.64
CA CYS A 74 -23.65 18.39 -18.95
C CYS A 74 -22.49 18.08 -19.90
N ASP A 75 -21.28 18.60 -19.63
CA ASP A 75 -20.12 18.43 -20.51
C ASP A 75 -19.60 16.98 -20.56
N THR A 76 -19.96 16.16 -19.57
CA THR A 76 -19.51 14.78 -19.43
C THR A 76 -20.59 13.74 -19.72
N MET A 77 -21.82 14.15 -20.05
CA MET A 77 -22.94 13.22 -20.31
C MET A 77 -22.99 12.78 -21.76
N SER A 78 -23.04 11.46 -21.99
CA SER A 78 -23.23 10.89 -23.33
C SER A 78 -24.70 10.97 -23.78
N GLN A 79 -24.94 10.78 -25.08
CA GLN A 79 -26.32 10.71 -25.59
C GLN A 79 -27.07 9.47 -25.05
N GLU A 80 -26.35 8.42 -24.67
CA GLU A 80 -26.88 7.22 -24.03
C GLU A 80 -27.34 7.52 -22.59
N ASP A 81 -26.54 8.26 -21.81
CA ASP A 81 -26.91 8.74 -20.47
C ASP A 81 -28.19 9.58 -20.50
N LEU A 82 -28.26 10.51 -21.47
CA LEU A 82 -29.43 11.35 -21.67
C LEU A 82 -30.67 10.54 -22.06
N THR A 83 -30.49 9.51 -22.89
CA THR A 83 -31.59 8.64 -23.32
C THR A 83 -32.07 7.77 -22.15
N HIS A 84 -31.15 7.24 -21.35
CA HIS A 84 -31.47 6.43 -20.17
C HIS A 84 -32.21 7.24 -19.11
N LEU A 85 -31.70 8.42 -18.73
CA LEU A 85 -32.38 9.30 -17.78
C LEU A 85 -33.75 9.77 -18.27
N ALA A 86 -33.95 9.86 -19.58
CA ALA A 86 -35.25 10.22 -20.15
C ALA A 86 -36.25 9.04 -20.16
N THR A 87 -35.78 7.79 -20.20
CA THR A 87 -36.63 6.62 -20.46
C THR A 87 -36.76 5.66 -19.28
N ALA A 88 -35.79 5.59 -18.37
CA ALA A 88 -35.79 4.76 -17.17
C ALA A 88 -36.89 5.19 -16.17
N SER A 89 -37.48 4.23 -15.45
CA SER A 89 -38.42 4.58 -14.37
C SER A 89 -37.68 5.20 -13.18
N CYS A 90 -38.37 5.98 -12.33
CA CYS A 90 -37.76 6.49 -11.10
C CYS A 90 -37.24 5.33 -10.23
N GLY A 91 -37.99 4.22 -10.13
CA GLY A 91 -37.56 3.05 -9.36
C GLY A 91 -36.27 2.41 -9.88
N ASP A 92 -36.08 2.36 -11.20
CA ASP A 92 -34.86 1.82 -11.82
C ASP A 92 -33.67 2.73 -11.54
N MET A 93 -33.81 4.04 -11.70
CA MET A 93 -32.75 5.01 -11.40
C MET A 93 -32.36 5.00 -9.91
N ILE A 94 -33.31 4.80 -9.00
CA ILE A 94 -33.03 4.65 -7.57
C ILE A 94 -32.30 3.34 -7.26
N ASN A 95 -32.75 2.23 -7.87
CA ASN A 95 -32.09 0.93 -7.68
C ASN A 95 -30.67 0.93 -8.26
N GLU A 96 -30.47 1.57 -9.41
CA GLU A 96 -29.16 1.81 -10.01
C GLU A 96 -28.27 2.62 -9.07
N ALA A 97 -28.76 3.74 -8.53
CA ALA A 97 -28.04 4.51 -7.52
C ALA A 97 -27.65 3.64 -6.31
N LYS A 98 -28.55 2.76 -5.81
CA LYS A 98 -28.24 1.82 -4.72
C LYS A 98 -27.17 0.80 -5.08
N LEU A 99 -27.20 0.26 -6.31
CA LEU A 99 -26.20 -0.69 -6.79
C LEU A 99 -24.82 -0.03 -6.90
N HIS A 100 -24.76 1.20 -7.43
CA HIS A 100 -23.51 1.96 -7.50
C HIS A 100 -23.01 2.38 -6.11
N ALA A 101 -23.88 2.88 -5.24
CA ALA A 101 -23.54 3.28 -3.87
C ALA A 101 -23.04 2.11 -3.01
N SER A 102 -23.57 0.91 -3.21
CA SER A 102 -23.12 -0.31 -2.52
C SER A 102 -21.95 -1.01 -3.21
N GLY A 103 -21.49 -0.51 -4.35
CA GLY A 103 -20.41 -1.09 -5.15
C GLY A 103 -20.74 -2.47 -5.74
N LYS A 104 -22.04 -2.73 -5.98
CA LYS A 104 -22.60 -3.97 -6.54
C LYS A 104 -23.16 -3.79 -7.96
N SER A 105 -22.92 -2.63 -8.59
CA SER A 105 -23.34 -2.39 -9.97
C SER A 105 -22.42 -3.11 -10.94
N ASP A 106 -23.00 -3.79 -11.93
CA ASP A 106 -22.29 -4.45 -13.03
C ASP A 106 -22.09 -3.50 -14.24
N VAL A 107 -22.60 -2.27 -14.16
CA VAL A 107 -22.44 -1.22 -15.18
C VAL A 107 -21.46 -0.13 -14.71
N PRO A 108 -20.69 0.52 -15.61
CA PRO A 108 -19.78 1.61 -15.26
C PRO A 108 -20.51 2.81 -14.65
N CYS A 109 -19.77 3.61 -13.89
CA CYS A 109 -20.29 4.79 -13.24
C CYS A 109 -20.81 5.86 -14.21
N PRO A 110 -22.12 6.11 -14.27
CA PRO A 110 -22.68 7.04 -15.24
C PRO A 110 -22.33 8.49 -14.88
N ALA A 111 -22.22 9.34 -15.89
CA ALA A 111 -21.81 10.73 -15.74
C ALA A 111 -22.73 11.56 -14.82
N TYR A 112 -24.00 11.16 -14.67
CA TYR A 112 -24.98 11.78 -13.79
C TYR A 112 -24.91 11.29 -12.33
N PHE A 113 -24.04 10.32 -12.02
CA PHE A 113 -23.63 9.93 -10.66
C PHE A 113 -22.14 10.21 -10.45
N PRO A 114 -21.72 11.50 -10.45
CA PRO A 114 -20.30 11.87 -10.38
C PRO A 114 -19.60 11.37 -9.11
N TRP A 115 -20.36 11.13 -8.04
CA TRP A 115 -19.90 10.56 -6.77
C TRP A 115 -19.35 9.13 -6.86
N CYS A 116 -19.56 8.43 -7.97
CA CYS A 116 -19.00 7.10 -8.17
C CYS A 116 -17.77 7.07 -9.11
N ASN A 117 -17.46 8.21 -9.74
CA ASN A 117 -16.22 8.45 -10.48
C ASN A 117 -15.24 9.32 -9.66
N GLU A 118 -14.61 8.75 -8.64
CA GLU A 118 -13.36 9.31 -8.09
C GLU A 118 -12.26 8.24 -8.04
N LEU A 119 -11.12 8.60 -8.64
CA LEU A 119 -9.90 7.80 -8.75
C LEU A 119 -9.27 7.55 -7.37
N ALA A 120 -9.62 6.43 -6.77
CA ALA A 120 -8.71 5.66 -5.93
C ALA A 120 -9.14 4.18 -5.93
N PRO A 121 -8.22 3.22 -6.11
CA PRO A 121 -8.53 1.83 -5.79
C PRO A 121 -9.02 1.78 -4.34
N LYS A 122 -10.22 1.19 -4.13
CA LYS A 122 -10.87 1.05 -2.82
C LYS A 122 -9.85 0.77 -1.71
N GLY A 123 -9.68 1.72 -0.80
CA GLY A 123 -8.86 1.57 0.42
C GLY A 123 -7.42 2.08 0.37
N ALA A 124 -6.96 2.69 -0.74
CA ALA A 124 -5.65 3.35 -0.77
C ALA A 124 -5.71 4.77 -0.18
N GLY A 125 -4.66 5.17 0.56
CA GLY A 125 -4.47 6.53 1.09
C GLY A 125 -4.08 7.55 0.00
N TYR A 126 -3.26 8.54 0.38
CA TYR A 126 -2.64 9.46 -0.59
C TYR A 126 -1.55 8.78 -1.43
N ARG A 127 -1.18 9.41 -2.56
CA ARG A 127 -0.02 9.02 -3.38
C ARG A 127 1.03 10.11 -3.37
N VAL A 128 2.29 9.69 -3.39
CA VAL A 128 3.46 10.56 -3.54
C VAL A 128 4.25 10.06 -4.73
N ASN A 129 4.32 10.86 -5.79
CA ASN A 129 5.00 10.52 -7.03
C ASN A 129 6.28 11.35 -7.14
N LEU A 130 7.39 10.71 -7.50
CA LEU A 130 8.59 11.39 -7.92
C LEU A 130 8.44 11.83 -9.39
N LEU A 131 8.55 13.14 -9.65
CA LEU A 131 8.51 13.69 -11.01
C LEU A 131 9.90 13.79 -11.63
N SER A 132 10.90 14.16 -10.82
CA SER A 132 12.30 14.24 -11.23
C SER A 132 13.22 14.06 -10.01
N PHE A 133 14.43 13.56 -10.24
CA PHE A 133 15.48 13.47 -9.23
C PHE A 133 16.85 13.75 -9.83
N GLU A 134 17.52 14.76 -9.29
CA GLU A 134 18.83 15.26 -9.70
C GLU A 134 19.74 15.41 -8.48
N SER A 135 21.04 15.62 -8.70
CA SER A 135 22.06 15.70 -7.62
C SER A 135 21.81 16.73 -6.51
N GLY A 136 20.95 17.73 -6.72
CA GLY A 136 20.61 18.74 -5.70
C GLY A 136 19.11 19.09 -5.65
N LYS A 137 18.25 18.30 -6.28
CA LYS A 137 16.81 18.59 -6.39
C LYS A 137 15.98 17.31 -6.59
N ALA A 138 14.81 17.27 -5.97
CA ALA A 138 13.73 16.36 -6.32
C ALA A 138 12.44 17.15 -6.55
N ASP A 139 11.75 16.88 -7.66
CA ASP A 139 10.37 17.36 -7.86
C ASP A 139 9.40 16.24 -7.54
N ILE A 140 8.39 16.55 -6.72
CA ILE A 140 7.46 15.58 -6.15
C ILE A 140 6.04 16.08 -6.34
N GLU A 141 5.13 15.14 -6.61
CA GLU A 141 3.69 15.38 -6.63
C GLU A 141 3.00 14.59 -5.51
N VAL A 142 2.14 15.27 -4.75
CA VAL A 142 1.25 14.66 -3.78
C VAL A 142 -0.17 14.71 -4.34
N LEU A 143 -0.80 13.53 -4.43
CA LEU A 143 -2.17 13.36 -4.88
C LEU A 143 -3.02 12.83 -3.73
N LEU A 144 -4.14 13.49 -3.47
CA LEU A 144 -5.12 13.04 -2.51
C LEU A 144 -6.28 12.34 -3.22
N PRO A 145 -6.73 11.17 -2.73
CA PRO A 145 -7.99 10.58 -3.15
C PRO A 145 -9.16 11.37 -2.54
N ASP A 146 -10.39 10.85 -2.73
CA ASP A 146 -11.53 11.29 -1.93
C ASP A 146 -11.20 11.17 -0.43
N ILE A 147 -11.61 12.19 0.33
CA ILE A 147 -11.39 12.23 1.77
C ILE A 147 -12.67 11.86 2.45
N THR A 148 -12.61 10.84 3.30
CA THR A 148 -13.79 10.45 4.08
C THR A 148 -13.89 11.27 5.37
N ARG A 149 -15.09 11.38 5.95
CA ARG A 149 -15.39 12.04 7.21
C ARG A 149 -16.42 11.25 7.99
N THR A 150 -16.29 11.27 9.30
CA THR A 150 -17.31 10.78 10.24
C THR A 150 -17.80 11.91 11.13
N MET A 151 -19.00 11.75 11.68
CA MET A 151 -19.61 12.70 12.61
C MET A 151 -19.45 12.20 14.04
N GLU A 152 -18.98 13.07 14.93
CA GLU A 152 -18.88 12.79 16.37
C GLU A 152 -19.61 13.86 17.17
N VAL A 153 -20.35 13.46 18.21
CA VAL A 153 -21.04 14.38 19.11
C VAL A 153 -20.34 14.39 20.46
N HIS A 154 -19.85 15.56 20.86
CA HIS A 154 -19.21 15.78 22.16
C HIS A 154 -19.83 17.00 22.83
N ASN A 155 -20.26 16.84 24.09
CA ASN A 155 -20.92 17.90 24.88
C ASN A 155 -22.07 18.60 24.14
N GLY A 156 -22.88 17.84 23.41
CA GLY A 156 -24.02 18.36 22.64
C GLY A 156 -23.66 19.11 21.36
N LYS A 157 -22.38 19.14 20.95
CA LYS A 157 -21.92 19.75 19.71
C LYS A 157 -21.40 18.68 18.74
N THR A 158 -21.80 18.79 17.48
CA THR A 158 -21.35 17.90 16.41
C THR A 158 -20.04 18.41 15.79
N TYR A 159 -19.10 17.49 15.64
CA TYR A 159 -17.81 17.67 15.01
C TYR A 159 -17.66 16.69 13.84
N GLN A 160 -16.85 17.09 12.85
CA GLN A 160 -16.44 16.28 11.71
C GLN A 160 -15.01 15.80 11.92
N LYS A 161 -14.78 14.50 11.82
CA LYS A 161 -13.45 13.90 11.83
C LYS A 161 -13.11 13.47 10.42
N LEU A 162 -12.05 14.02 9.84
CA LEU A 162 -11.57 13.62 8.53
C LEU A 162 -10.75 12.34 8.64
N ASN A 163 -10.84 11.50 7.62
CA ASN A 163 -10.15 10.23 7.52
C ASN A 163 -9.49 10.11 6.14
N LEU A 164 -8.16 10.20 6.15
CA LEU A 164 -7.28 9.98 5.01
C LEU A 164 -6.32 8.85 5.40
N PRO A 165 -6.50 7.62 4.88
CA PRO A 165 -5.66 6.49 5.27
C PRO A 165 -4.16 6.77 5.09
N GLY A 166 -3.36 6.38 6.09
CA GLY A 166 -1.90 6.58 6.09
C GLY A 166 -1.44 8.00 6.44
N ALA A 167 -2.33 8.99 6.49
CA ALA A 167 -1.98 10.35 6.89
C ALA A 167 -1.87 10.49 8.42
N GLY A 168 -1.01 11.40 8.88
CA GLY A 168 -1.04 11.89 10.26
C GLY A 168 -2.16 12.91 10.47
N SER A 169 -2.21 13.51 11.66
CA SER A 169 -3.01 14.71 11.93
C SER A 169 -2.19 15.75 12.67
N THR A 170 -2.59 17.02 12.60
CA THR A 170 -2.11 18.03 13.54
C THR A 170 -2.41 17.61 14.97
N ARG A 171 -1.56 18.05 15.91
CA ARG A 171 -1.49 17.48 17.27
C ARG A 171 -1.56 18.49 18.39
N GLU A 172 -1.67 19.79 18.10
CA GLU A 172 -1.81 20.81 19.12
C GLU A 172 -3.14 20.62 19.88
N LEU A 173 -3.04 20.25 21.15
CA LEU A 173 -4.18 19.91 21.99
C LEU A 173 -5.27 20.99 21.95
N GLY A 174 -6.50 20.57 21.65
CA GLY A 174 -7.68 21.43 21.60
C GLY A 174 -7.85 22.24 20.30
N ARG A 175 -6.84 22.28 19.41
CA ARG A 175 -6.97 22.89 18.07
C ARG A 175 -7.52 21.88 17.05
N PRO A 176 -8.04 22.29 15.89
CA PRO A 176 -8.58 21.37 14.88
C PRO A 176 -7.61 20.22 14.53
N ALA A 177 -8.08 18.99 14.48
CA ALA A 177 -7.32 17.84 13.98
C ALA A 177 -7.41 17.80 12.45
N VAL A 178 -6.36 18.29 11.79
CA VAL A 178 -6.29 18.42 10.33
C VAL A 178 -5.35 17.35 9.78
N PRO A 179 -5.74 16.54 8.77
CA PRO A 179 -4.86 15.52 8.21
C PRO A 179 -3.58 16.10 7.62
N VAL A 180 -2.49 15.36 7.74
CA VAL A 180 -1.14 15.73 7.25
C VAL A 180 -0.51 14.60 6.47
N VAL A 181 0.03 14.92 5.30
CA VAL A 181 0.75 13.95 4.47
C VAL A 181 2.23 14.04 4.81
N SER A 182 2.85 12.92 5.19
CA SER A 182 4.29 12.87 5.45
C SER A 182 4.92 11.65 4.78
N PHE A 183 6.14 11.79 4.29
CA PHE A 183 6.85 10.70 3.61
C PHE A 183 8.37 10.86 3.74
N LEU A 184 9.09 9.75 3.57
CA LEU A 184 10.55 9.74 3.53
C LEU A 184 11.04 9.83 2.09
N LEU A 185 11.94 10.78 1.84
CA LEU A 185 12.65 10.96 0.58
C LEU A 185 14.12 10.59 0.79
N GLY A 186 14.62 9.65 0.00
CA GLY A 186 16.04 9.33 -0.09
C GLY A 186 16.82 10.43 -0.83
N LEU A 187 18.00 10.74 -0.32
CA LEU A 187 18.87 11.80 -0.80
C LEU A 187 20.20 11.22 -1.29
N PRO A 188 20.95 11.93 -2.15
CA PRO A 188 22.28 11.50 -2.53
C PRO A 188 23.21 11.37 -1.32
N PRO A 189 24.22 10.48 -1.37
CA PRO A 189 25.23 10.36 -0.32
C PRO A 189 25.90 11.70 -0.01
N GLY A 190 26.25 11.91 1.26
CA GLY A 190 26.88 13.16 1.72
C GLY A 190 25.91 14.32 1.97
N THR A 191 24.65 14.21 1.58
CA THR A 191 23.65 15.25 1.84
C THR A 191 23.38 15.43 3.34
N ASP A 192 23.45 16.67 3.81
CA ASP A 192 23.25 17.04 5.23
C ASP A 192 22.08 18.01 5.45
N THR A 193 21.61 18.66 4.39
CA THR A 193 20.59 19.70 4.45
C THR A 193 19.59 19.54 3.30
N ALA A 194 18.31 19.74 3.61
CA ALA A 194 17.22 19.74 2.64
C ALA A 194 16.18 20.82 2.99
N TRP A 195 15.56 21.43 1.99
CA TRP A 195 14.51 22.45 2.16
C TRP A 195 13.57 22.48 0.95
N ILE A 196 12.37 23.03 1.12
CA ILE A 196 11.45 23.27 -0.01
C ILE A 196 11.83 24.59 -0.67
N GLU A 197 12.13 24.55 -1.97
CA GLU A 197 12.34 25.74 -2.81
C GLU A 197 11.04 26.20 -3.46
N GLY A 198 10.15 25.26 -3.81
CA GLY A 198 8.89 25.53 -4.48
C GLY A 198 7.73 24.69 -3.93
N TYR A 199 6.57 25.32 -3.78
CA TYR A 199 5.31 24.68 -3.40
C TYR A 199 4.19 25.25 -4.26
N ASN A 200 3.50 24.40 -5.01
CA ASN A 200 2.50 24.79 -5.98
C ASN A 200 1.26 23.89 -5.91
N PRO A 201 0.18 24.33 -5.25
CA PRO A 201 -1.13 23.70 -5.35
C PRO A 201 -1.66 23.80 -6.78
N ILE A 202 -1.83 22.67 -7.45
CA ILE A 202 -2.33 22.60 -8.83
C ILE A 202 -3.85 22.58 -8.83
N GLU A 203 -4.45 21.73 -7.99
CA GLU A 203 -5.89 21.68 -7.77
C GLU A 203 -6.19 21.90 -6.29
N THR A 204 -7.23 22.68 -6.03
CA THR A 204 -7.74 22.93 -4.68
C THR A 204 -9.26 22.94 -4.70
N GLN A 205 -9.84 22.21 -3.77
CA GLN A 205 -11.28 22.14 -3.54
C GLN A 205 -11.60 22.79 -2.19
N ARG A 206 -12.78 23.41 -2.08
CA ARG A 206 -13.26 24.02 -0.83
C ARG A 206 -14.46 23.25 -0.32
N ALA A 207 -14.47 22.99 0.98
CA ALA A 207 -15.63 22.51 1.72
C ALA A 207 -16.06 23.56 2.76
N ASP A 208 -17.33 23.94 2.73
CA ASP A 208 -17.94 24.88 3.68
C ASP A 208 -18.69 24.14 4.79
N LYS A 209 -19.05 24.87 5.86
CA LYS A 209 -19.79 24.36 7.03
C LYS A 209 -19.07 23.21 7.75
N ILE A 210 -17.74 23.16 7.66
CA ILE A 210 -16.90 22.16 8.32
C ILE A 210 -16.62 22.60 9.75
N THR A 211 -17.00 21.77 10.72
CA THR A 211 -16.59 21.96 12.13
C THR A 211 -15.69 20.81 12.53
N LEU A 212 -14.38 20.95 12.33
CA LEU A 212 -13.43 19.87 12.58
C LEU A 212 -13.35 19.53 14.08
N ILE A 213 -13.25 18.24 14.39
CA ILE A 213 -12.97 17.76 15.74
C ILE A 213 -11.60 18.28 16.22
N PRO A 214 -11.45 18.69 17.49
CA PRO A 214 -10.16 19.10 18.01
C PRO A 214 -9.23 17.92 18.23
N ALA A 215 -7.93 18.11 17.99
CA ALA A 215 -6.88 17.20 18.39
C ALA A 215 -6.94 16.97 19.91
N GLN A 216 -7.01 15.71 20.30
CA GLN A 216 -7.08 15.28 21.68
C GLN A 216 -5.75 14.69 22.12
N ALA A 217 -5.49 14.67 23.43
CA ALA A 217 -4.38 13.91 23.97
C ALA A 217 -4.55 12.43 23.59
N THR A 218 -3.46 11.79 23.16
CA THR A 218 -3.47 10.36 22.87
C THR A 218 -3.86 9.61 24.14
N SER A 219 -4.73 8.61 24.03
CA SER A 219 -5.00 7.73 25.16
C SER A 219 -3.79 6.83 25.38
N VAL A 220 -3.41 6.72 26.64
CA VAL A 220 -2.53 5.66 27.09
C VAL A 220 -3.38 4.41 27.28
N GLU A 221 -2.83 3.27 26.94
CA GLU A 221 -3.36 2.01 27.42
C GLU A 221 -3.35 1.94 28.96
N ASP A 222 -4.38 1.30 29.53
CA ASP A 222 -4.55 1.10 30.98
C ASP A 222 -4.74 2.37 31.83
N ALA A 223 -4.80 3.56 31.22
CA ALA A 223 -5.11 4.82 31.90
C ALA A 223 -6.55 5.30 31.62
N PRO A 224 -7.14 6.12 32.52
CA PRO A 224 -8.41 6.78 32.24
C PRO A 224 -8.34 7.60 30.94
N LYS A 225 -9.39 7.52 30.13
CA LYS A 225 -9.49 8.31 28.90
C LYS A 225 -9.37 9.81 29.25
N PRO A 226 -8.49 10.57 28.58
CA PRO A 226 -8.39 12.01 28.80
C PRO A 226 -9.72 12.73 28.55
N ASP A 227 -9.93 13.83 29.27
CA ASP A 227 -11.07 14.73 29.05
C ASP A 227 -11.06 15.29 27.62
N PHE A 228 -12.25 15.52 27.07
CA PHE A 228 -12.39 16.15 25.76
C PHE A 228 -12.07 17.65 25.83
N VAL A 229 -11.00 18.07 25.18
CA VAL A 229 -10.48 19.46 25.20
C VAL A 229 -10.80 20.19 23.90
N VAL A 230 -11.24 21.44 24.03
CA VAL A 230 -11.46 22.37 22.90
C VAL A 230 -10.81 23.71 23.22
N ASP A 231 -9.92 24.20 22.36
CA ASP A 231 -9.42 25.56 22.42
C ASP A 231 -10.48 26.50 21.82
N THR A 232 -11.45 26.90 22.65
CA THR A 232 -12.57 27.74 22.20
C THR A 232 -12.12 29.09 21.66
N ALA A 233 -10.98 29.62 22.12
CA ALA A 233 -10.43 30.88 21.62
C ALA A 233 -9.90 30.70 20.18
N PHE A 234 -9.14 29.64 19.93
CA PHE A 234 -8.65 29.32 18.59
C PHE A 234 -9.79 29.04 17.61
N TYR A 235 -10.82 28.29 18.05
CA TYR A 235 -12.00 28.03 17.20
C TYR A 235 -12.79 29.30 16.83
N GLY A 236 -12.58 30.42 17.53
CA GLY A 236 -13.14 31.73 17.20
C GLY A 236 -12.27 32.58 16.27
N THR A 237 -11.09 32.10 15.86
CA THR A 237 -10.11 32.88 15.09
C THR A 237 -10.37 32.82 13.58
N ASP A 238 -10.27 33.96 12.91
CA ASP A 238 -10.31 34.06 11.44
C ASP A 238 -8.89 33.96 10.86
N ALA A 239 -8.30 32.77 10.96
CA ALA A 239 -6.99 32.44 10.40
C ALA A 239 -7.01 31.02 9.81
N ALA A 240 -6.22 30.81 8.76
CA ALA A 240 -5.99 29.48 8.21
C ALA A 240 -5.07 28.66 9.15
N TYR A 241 -5.35 27.37 9.25
CA TYR A 241 -4.61 26.44 10.09
C TYR A 241 -4.50 25.06 9.40
N PRO A 242 -3.34 24.39 9.46
CA PRO A 242 -2.07 24.86 10.02
C PRO A 242 -1.47 26.05 9.23
N ASN A 243 -0.73 26.91 9.91
CA ASN A 243 -0.18 28.15 9.34
C ASN A 243 1.05 27.96 8.44
N THR A 244 1.50 26.71 8.26
CA THR A 244 2.55 26.32 7.32
C THR A 244 1.95 25.39 6.27
N ALA A 245 2.42 25.48 5.01
CA ALA A 245 1.99 24.58 3.95
C ALA A 245 2.80 23.27 3.92
N TYR A 246 4.00 23.29 4.51
CA TYR A 246 4.93 22.17 4.54
C TYR A 246 5.97 22.36 5.65
N SER A 247 6.68 21.29 5.97
CA SER A 247 7.92 21.29 6.77
C SER A 247 8.88 20.21 6.28
N VAL A 248 10.16 20.41 6.56
CA VAL A 248 11.23 19.45 6.25
C VAL A 248 12.01 19.23 7.54
N ASP A 249 12.11 17.98 7.96
CA ASP A 249 12.87 17.61 9.16
C ASP A 249 14.39 17.64 8.87
N PRO A 250 15.25 17.61 9.91
CA PRO A 250 16.67 17.37 9.70
C PRO A 250 16.93 16.08 8.90
N VAL A 251 18.02 16.05 8.14
CA VAL A 251 18.41 14.85 7.38
C VAL A 251 18.84 13.76 8.35
N SER A 252 18.21 12.61 8.22
CA SER A 252 18.44 11.38 8.97
C SER A 252 19.29 10.39 8.17
N THR A 253 19.78 9.36 8.84
CA THR A 253 20.39 8.18 8.21
C THR A 253 19.46 7.00 8.37
N TRP A 254 19.27 6.22 7.32
CA TRP A 254 18.72 4.88 7.45
C TRP A 254 19.68 3.90 6.79
N ARG A 255 20.53 3.28 7.61
CA ARG A 255 21.67 2.47 7.17
C ARG A 255 22.62 3.24 6.25
N ASN A 256 22.55 2.97 4.95
CA ASN A 256 23.44 3.55 3.95
C ASN A 256 22.78 4.69 3.18
N TYR A 257 21.53 5.03 3.50
CA TYR A 257 20.75 6.06 2.83
C TYR A 257 20.61 7.29 3.70
N ARG A 258 20.94 8.44 3.11
CA ARG A 258 20.50 9.73 3.66
C ARG A 258 19.04 9.88 3.32
N VAL A 259 18.23 10.22 4.32
CA VAL A 259 16.79 10.33 4.16
C VAL A 259 16.29 11.58 4.85
N VAL A 260 15.24 12.18 4.31
CA VAL A 260 14.56 13.30 4.95
C VAL A 260 13.06 13.06 4.98
N ARG A 261 12.45 13.40 6.11
CA ARG A 261 11.00 13.43 6.25
C ARG A 261 10.48 14.77 5.75
N VAL A 262 9.62 14.70 4.74
CA VAL A 262 8.88 15.87 4.21
C VAL A 262 7.44 15.75 4.66
N THR A 263 6.92 16.82 5.26
CA THR A 263 5.51 16.95 5.64
C THR A 263 4.85 18.02 4.79
N VAL A 264 3.70 17.68 4.22
CA VAL A 264 2.85 18.57 3.42
C VAL A 264 1.51 18.71 4.13
N ASN A 265 1.04 19.95 4.26
CA ASN A 265 -0.25 20.32 4.82
C ASN A 265 -1.21 20.68 3.69
N PRO A 266 -1.79 19.71 2.96
CA PRO A 266 -2.67 20.00 1.83
C PRO A 266 -4.04 20.52 2.30
N PHE A 267 -4.34 20.47 3.59
CA PHE A 267 -5.57 20.97 4.19
C PHE A 267 -5.32 22.29 4.90
N GLN A 268 -6.14 23.30 4.63
CA GLN A 268 -6.09 24.62 5.24
C GLN A 268 -7.48 24.96 5.79
N TYR A 269 -7.62 24.89 7.11
CA TYR A 269 -8.90 25.08 7.80
C TYR A 269 -8.99 26.45 8.46
N ASN A 270 -10.10 27.16 8.23
CA ASN A 270 -10.46 28.34 8.98
C ASN A 270 -11.63 28.01 9.93
N PRO A 271 -11.41 28.03 11.26
CA PRO A 271 -12.42 27.59 12.21
C PRO A 271 -13.58 28.58 12.38
N SER A 272 -13.32 29.89 12.35
CA SER A 272 -14.40 30.90 12.50
C SER A 272 -15.36 30.91 11.30
N ARG A 273 -14.82 30.78 10.09
CA ARG A 273 -15.59 30.69 8.83
C ARG A 273 -16.15 29.29 8.58
N LYS A 274 -15.64 28.27 9.27
CA LYS A 274 -15.98 26.85 9.06
C LYS A 274 -15.71 26.41 7.62
N GLN A 275 -14.56 26.82 7.09
CA GLN A 275 -14.15 26.56 5.71
C GLN A 275 -12.87 25.74 5.70
N LEU A 276 -12.81 24.73 4.84
CA LEU A 276 -11.66 23.87 4.63
C LEU A 276 -11.27 23.93 3.16
N ASP A 277 -10.09 24.45 2.87
CA ASP A 277 -9.46 24.36 1.56
C ASP A 277 -8.56 23.13 1.51
N VAL A 278 -8.66 22.33 0.47
CA VAL A 278 -7.91 21.08 0.30
C VAL A 278 -7.25 21.06 -1.06
N SER A 279 -5.93 21.08 -1.07
CA SER A 279 -5.14 20.91 -2.28
C SER A 279 -5.05 19.42 -2.64
N THR A 280 -5.94 18.97 -3.53
CA THR A 280 -6.03 17.56 -3.96
C THR A 280 -4.86 17.14 -4.84
N ARG A 281 -4.18 18.11 -5.46
CA ARG A 281 -2.93 17.93 -6.20
C ARG A 281 -1.95 19.02 -5.86
N VAL A 282 -0.79 18.65 -5.33
CA VAL A 282 0.29 19.57 -4.95
C VAL A 282 1.58 19.13 -5.61
N GLN A 283 2.32 20.07 -6.19
CA GLN A 283 3.70 19.86 -6.60
C GLN A 283 4.65 20.61 -5.67
N LEU A 284 5.75 19.98 -5.31
CA LEU A 284 6.81 20.58 -4.50
C LEU A 284 8.19 20.27 -5.08
N SER A 285 9.11 21.23 -4.90
CA SER A 285 10.52 21.10 -5.26
C SER A 285 11.36 21.06 -3.98
N VAL A 286 11.92 19.90 -3.67
CA VAL A 286 12.84 19.70 -2.55
C VAL A 286 14.27 19.94 -3.06
N ARG A 287 14.95 20.92 -2.49
CA ARG A 287 16.38 21.15 -2.70
C ARG A 287 17.18 20.50 -1.59
N PHE A 288 18.39 20.08 -1.92
CA PHE A 288 19.31 19.53 -0.94
C PHE A 288 20.75 19.83 -1.33
N ALA A 289 21.61 19.87 -0.31
CA ALA A 289 23.01 20.20 -0.44
C ALA A 289 23.86 19.48 0.61
N ASP A 290 25.16 19.46 0.35
CA ASP A 290 26.21 19.06 1.28
C ASP A 290 26.90 20.35 1.76
N ASN A 291 26.40 20.90 2.86
CA ASN A 291 26.84 22.19 3.41
C ASN A 291 27.73 22.03 4.66
N LYS A 292 27.89 20.82 5.20
CA LYS A 292 28.71 20.53 6.38
C LYS A 292 29.50 19.25 6.17
N SER A 293 30.69 19.22 6.75
CA SER A 293 31.45 17.99 6.93
C SER A 293 30.77 17.11 7.99
N GLU A 294 29.87 16.23 7.58
CA GLU A 294 29.29 15.21 8.47
C GLU A 294 30.22 13.99 8.63
N PRO A 295 30.11 13.23 9.73
CA PRO A 295 30.78 11.95 9.88
C PRO A 295 30.40 11.01 8.74
N LYS A 296 31.38 10.28 8.19
CA LYS A 296 31.12 9.15 7.30
C LYS A 296 30.71 7.94 8.14
N ASP A 297 29.48 7.97 8.65
CA ASP A 297 28.90 6.95 9.53
C ASP A 297 28.05 5.92 8.77
N THR A 298 27.80 6.14 7.48
CA THR A 298 27.16 5.15 6.61
C THR A 298 28.14 4.09 6.12
N VAL A 299 27.66 2.85 6.01
CA VAL A 299 28.45 1.71 5.49
C VAL A 299 27.75 1.12 4.27
N ASP A 300 28.46 1.07 3.14
CA ASP A 300 27.91 0.63 1.86
C ASP A 300 28.57 -0.68 1.39
N GLU A 301 28.12 -1.80 1.96
CA GLU A 301 28.62 -3.14 1.65
C GLU A 301 27.48 -4.13 1.41
N GLY A 302 27.53 -4.81 0.25
CA GLY A 302 26.66 -5.92 -0.13
C GLY A 302 25.18 -5.59 -0.29
N GLU A 303 24.43 -6.56 -0.83
CA GLU A 303 22.97 -6.53 -0.76
C GLU A 303 22.52 -6.72 0.69
N SER A 304 21.56 -5.91 1.12
CA SER A 304 21.04 -5.90 2.48
C SER A 304 19.73 -6.67 2.56
N SER A 305 19.53 -7.50 3.59
CA SER A 305 18.22 -8.09 3.88
C SER A 305 17.13 -7.05 4.22
N MET A 306 17.52 -5.79 4.43
CA MET A 306 16.62 -4.65 4.59
C MET A 306 16.20 -3.99 3.27
N ALA A 307 16.70 -4.42 2.11
CA ALA A 307 16.45 -3.75 0.83
C ALA A 307 14.96 -3.54 0.53
N GLN A 308 14.12 -4.53 0.85
CA GLN A 308 12.67 -4.45 0.68
C GLN A 308 12.02 -3.44 1.63
N ALA A 309 12.52 -3.32 2.87
CA ALA A 309 12.09 -2.30 3.82
C ALA A 309 12.43 -0.89 3.32
N TYR A 310 13.59 -0.69 2.70
CA TYR A 310 13.91 0.61 2.10
C TYR A 310 13.02 0.90 0.88
N GLY A 311 12.84 -0.11 0.02
CA GLY A 311 12.02 -0.03 -1.19
C GLY A 311 10.57 0.35 -0.92
N SER A 312 9.98 -0.14 0.17
CA SER A 312 8.62 0.24 0.55
C SER A 312 8.57 1.47 1.48
N GLY A 313 9.69 1.86 2.08
CA GLY A 313 9.75 2.92 3.09
C GLY A 313 10.12 4.31 2.55
N MET A 314 10.79 4.37 1.40
CA MET A 314 11.18 5.63 0.73
C MET A 314 10.42 5.80 -0.59
N VAL A 315 9.96 7.01 -0.88
CA VAL A 315 9.18 7.28 -2.11
C VAL A 315 10.00 7.18 -3.39
N ASN A 316 11.33 7.24 -3.29
CA ASN A 316 12.30 7.23 -4.40
C ASN A 316 13.48 6.28 -4.13
N TYR A 317 13.22 5.13 -3.49
CA TYR A 317 14.28 4.18 -3.18
C TYR A 317 15.14 3.79 -4.39
N PRO A 318 14.59 3.52 -5.60
CA PRO A 318 15.40 3.18 -6.77
C PRO A 318 16.44 4.27 -7.10
N GLU A 319 16.05 5.54 -7.04
CA GLU A 319 16.91 6.68 -7.32
C GLU A 319 17.95 6.89 -6.20
N ALA A 320 17.54 6.75 -4.94
CA ALA A 320 18.45 6.82 -3.80
C ALA A 320 19.50 5.69 -3.83
N ALA A 321 19.09 4.47 -4.20
CA ALA A 321 19.97 3.33 -4.39
C ALA A 321 20.90 3.49 -5.60
N ALA A 322 20.43 4.09 -6.69
CA ALA A 322 21.30 4.43 -7.81
C ALA A 322 22.35 5.48 -7.42
N ALA A 323 21.99 6.45 -6.58
CA ALA A 323 22.87 7.52 -6.14
C ALA A 323 23.99 7.06 -5.19
N THR A 324 23.80 5.97 -4.43
CA THR A 324 24.87 5.35 -3.63
C THR A 324 25.94 4.67 -4.49
N GLY A 325 25.61 4.33 -5.73
CA GLY A 325 26.49 3.60 -6.63
C GLY A 325 26.45 2.08 -6.43
N PRO A 326 27.25 1.33 -7.20
CA PRO A 326 27.26 -0.12 -7.13
C PRO A 326 27.86 -0.59 -5.81
N LYS A 327 27.14 -1.49 -5.13
CA LYS A 327 27.61 -2.09 -3.88
C LYS A 327 28.68 -3.15 -4.19
N LYS A 328 29.70 -3.21 -3.34
CA LYS A 328 30.71 -4.25 -3.43
C LYS A 328 30.10 -5.59 -2.98
N ASP A 329 30.27 -6.63 -3.79
CA ASP A 329 29.93 -7.98 -3.39
C ASP A 329 30.96 -8.49 -2.37
N GLU A 330 30.47 -8.92 -1.22
CA GLU A 330 31.27 -9.32 -0.06
C GLU A 330 30.61 -10.55 0.58
N PRO A 331 30.59 -11.70 -0.10
CA PRO A 331 29.85 -12.89 0.34
C PRO A 331 30.39 -13.47 1.67
N ASP A 332 31.64 -13.14 2.00
CA ASP A 332 32.32 -13.60 3.21
C ASP A 332 32.24 -12.62 4.40
N ARG A 333 31.52 -11.50 4.28
CA ARG A 333 31.38 -10.55 5.41
C ARG A 333 30.51 -11.14 6.52
N VAL A 334 30.80 -10.76 7.77
CA VAL A 334 29.91 -11.08 8.89
C VAL A 334 28.62 -10.30 8.71
N ARG A 335 27.48 -10.98 8.75
CA ARG A 335 26.15 -10.36 8.62
C ARG A 335 25.35 -10.40 9.91
N TYR A 336 25.73 -11.29 10.83
CA TYR A 336 25.02 -11.53 12.07
C TYR A 336 26.01 -11.57 13.24
N LEU A 337 25.86 -10.65 14.20
CA LEU A 337 26.59 -10.66 15.46
C LEU A 337 25.74 -11.24 16.59
N VAL A 338 26.30 -12.17 17.37
CA VAL A 338 25.69 -12.66 18.60
C VAL A 338 26.54 -12.24 19.79
N ILE A 339 25.94 -11.54 20.74
CA ILE A 339 26.56 -11.21 22.03
C ILE A 339 25.85 -12.05 23.09
N ALA A 340 26.57 -12.99 23.68
CA ALA A 340 25.97 -13.97 24.59
C ALA A 340 26.64 -13.95 25.97
N ALA A 341 25.84 -14.07 27.03
CA ALA A 341 26.36 -14.41 28.35
C ALA A 341 27.17 -15.71 28.27
N ASP A 342 28.34 -15.72 28.92
CA ASP A 342 29.35 -16.78 28.75
C ASP A 342 28.80 -18.20 28.95
N ALA A 343 27.89 -18.38 29.92
CA ALA A 343 27.28 -19.67 30.23
C ALA A 343 26.30 -20.18 29.16
N LEU A 344 25.83 -19.32 28.26
CA LEU A 344 24.78 -19.63 27.27
C LEU A 344 25.34 -19.87 25.86
N VAL A 345 26.63 -19.62 25.64
CA VAL A 345 27.28 -19.73 24.31
C VAL A 345 27.10 -21.11 23.69
N ASP A 346 27.23 -22.17 24.48
CA ASP A 346 27.09 -23.54 23.94
C ASP A 346 25.64 -23.85 23.54
N SER A 347 24.65 -23.30 24.28
CA SER A 347 23.23 -23.52 24.01
C SER A 347 22.75 -22.92 22.68
N ILE A 348 23.44 -21.91 22.16
CA ILE A 348 23.06 -21.25 20.89
C ILE A 348 23.73 -21.83 19.66
N LYS A 349 24.70 -22.76 19.82
CA LYS A 349 25.42 -23.35 18.69
C LYS A 349 24.50 -23.89 17.58
N PRO A 350 23.39 -24.60 17.86
CA PRO A 350 22.49 -25.07 16.81
C PRO A 350 21.89 -23.94 15.95
N LEU A 351 21.57 -22.79 16.55
CA LEU A 351 21.09 -21.62 15.84
C LEU A 351 22.20 -21.02 14.97
N VAL A 352 23.40 -20.85 15.53
CA VAL A 352 24.57 -20.31 14.80
C VAL A 352 24.91 -21.18 13.59
N ASP A 353 24.92 -22.51 13.76
CA ASP A 353 25.14 -23.45 12.66
C ASP A 353 24.08 -23.27 11.57
N LEU A 354 22.79 -23.23 11.95
CA LEU A 354 21.69 -23.00 11.02
C LEU A 354 21.87 -21.69 10.22
N LYS A 355 22.19 -20.58 10.89
CA LYS A 355 22.36 -19.28 10.22
C LYS A 355 23.52 -19.26 9.25
N ASN A 356 24.64 -19.89 9.63
CA ASN A 356 25.75 -20.08 8.70
C ASN A 356 25.35 -20.93 7.48
N THR A 357 24.53 -21.98 7.63
CA THR A 357 24.03 -22.75 6.47
C THR A 357 23.05 -21.98 5.58
N GLN A 358 22.35 -20.99 6.14
CA GLN A 358 21.46 -20.07 5.41
C GLN A 358 22.22 -18.90 4.74
N GLY A 359 23.56 -18.86 4.83
CA GLY A 359 24.38 -17.79 4.25
C GLY A 359 24.43 -16.50 5.10
N LEU A 360 23.95 -16.54 6.35
CA LEU A 360 24.13 -15.48 7.32
C LEU A 360 25.37 -15.79 8.17
N LYS A 361 26.54 -15.42 7.64
CA LYS A 361 27.81 -15.60 8.36
C LYS A 361 27.74 -14.94 9.73
N THR A 362 27.89 -15.75 10.77
CA THR A 362 27.61 -15.37 12.15
C THR A 362 28.89 -15.30 12.98
N GLU A 363 29.11 -14.19 13.67
CA GLU A 363 30.14 -14.03 14.68
C GLU A 363 29.51 -14.14 16.08
N VAL A 364 30.12 -14.91 16.98
CA VAL A 364 29.69 -15.04 18.37
C VAL A 364 30.78 -14.46 19.27
N VAL A 365 30.40 -13.53 20.15
CA VAL A 365 31.28 -12.94 21.17
C VAL A 365 30.69 -13.12 22.56
N LYS A 366 31.57 -13.30 23.55
CA LYS A 366 31.15 -13.44 24.95
C LYS A 366 30.91 -12.09 25.58
N LEU A 367 29.91 -12.01 26.46
CA LEU A 367 29.63 -10.79 27.20
C LEU A 367 30.82 -10.39 28.10
N SER A 368 31.57 -11.34 28.65
CA SER A 368 32.78 -11.04 29.42
C SER A 368 33.90 -10.36 28.61
N GLU A 369 33.92 -10.54 27.28
CA GLU A 369 34.88 -9.91 26.36
C GLU A 369 34.44 -8.48 25.99
N VAL A 370 33.13 -8.22 25.98
CA VAL A 370 32.52 -6.92 25.63
C VAL A 370 32.39 -6.01 26.85
N GLY A 371 31.94 -6.56 27.98
CA GLY A 371 31.49 -5.84 29.17
C GLY A 371 29.97 -5.67 29.22
N ALA A 372 29.42 -5.77 30.42
CA ALA A 372 27.98 -5.74 30.71
C ALA A 372 27.45 -4.31 30.93
N GLU A 373 27.95 -3.33 30.17
CA GLU A 373 27.46 -1.95 30.18
C GLU A 373 26.83 -1.60 28.83
N PRO A 374 25.66 -0.94 28.79
CA PRO A 374 24.99 -0.61 27.53
C PRO A 374 25.89 0.10 26.50
N ASP A 375 26.70 1.06 26.93
CA ASP A 375 27.61 1.77 26.04
C ASP A 375 28.66 0.85 25.40
N LYS A 376 29.17 -0.16 26.12
CA LYS A 376 30.14 -1.13 25.57
C LYS A 376 29.47 -2.12 24.63
N ILE A 377 28.26 -2.57 24.95
CA ILE A 377 27.45 -3.42 24.07
C ILE A 377 27.18 -2.69 22.75
N LYS A 378 26.72 -1.43 22.82
CA LYS A 378 26.51 -0.57 21.65
C LYS A 378 27.80 -0.38 20.86
N ALA A 379 28.90 -0.05 21.52
CA ALA A 379 30.19 0.16 20.85
C ALA A 379 30.68 -1.09 20.12
N ARG A 380 30.41 -2.30 20.66
CA ARG A 380 30.75 -3.56 19.99
C ARG A 380 29.89 -3.78 18.74
N ILE A 381 28.60 -3.47 18.80
CA ILE A 381 27.69 -3.58 17.65
C ILE A 381 28.07 -2.56 16.58
N ASP A 382 28.32 -1.30 16.97
CA ASP A 382 28.81 -0.22 16.10
C ASP A 382 30.11 -0.61 15.37
N ALA A 383 31.07 -1.20 16.10
CA ALA A 383 32.31 -1.68 15.51
C ALA A 383 32.10 -2.78 14.47
N ALA A 384 31.18 -3.74 14.70
CA ALA A 384 30.83 -4.74 13.71
C ALA A 384 30.09 -4.14 12.50
N TYR A 385 29.21 -3.17 12.74
CA TYR A 385 28.51 -2.47 11.66
C TYR A 385 29.49 -1.75 10.75
N LYS A 386 30.43 -0.98 11.31
CA LYS A 386 31.48 -0.28 10.56
C LYS A 386 32.46 -1.22 9.85
N ALA A 387 32.69 -2.41 10.38
CA ALA A 387 33.66 -3.36 9.82
C ALA A 387 33.09 -4.32 8.77
N SER A 388 31.78 -4.60 8.78
CA SER A 388 31.18 -5.63 7.91
C SER A 388 29.73 -5.35 7.52
N ALA A 389 29.19 -4.17 7.81
CA ALA A 389 27.80 -3.79 7.60
C ALA A 389 26.79 -4.84 8.10
N ILE A 390 27.02 -5.37 9.32
CA ILE A 390 26.14 -6.37 9.92
C ILE A 390 24.68 -5.92 9.84
N GLU A 391 23.77 -6.89 9.72
CA GLU A 391 22.35 -6.67 9.48
C GLU A 391 21.53 -7.01 10.72
N TYR A 392 22.06 -7.93 11.53
CA TYR A 392 21.42 -8.48 12.71
C TYR A 392 22.38 -8.46 13.89
N ALA A 393 21.86 -8.14 15.07
CA ALA A 393 22.51 -8.44 16.33
C ALA A 393 21.52 -9.16 17.26
N LEU A 394 21.97 -10.28 17.83
CA LEU A 394 21.21 -11.07 18.81
C LEU A 394 21.88 -10.98 20.17
N LEU A 395 21.09 -10.57 21.16
CA LEU A 395 21.50 -10.54 22.56
C LEU A 395 21.02 -11.84 23.22
N VAL A 396 21.92 -12.59 23.86
CA VAL A 396 21.59 -13.86 24.50
C VAL A 396 21.90 -13.78 25.98
N GLY A 397 20.86 -13.62 26.78
CA GLY A 397 20.95 -13.44 28.22
C GLY A 397 19.79 -12.61 28.77
N ASP A 398 19.48 -12.85 30.05
CA ASP A 398 18.56 -12.04 30.83
C ASP A 398 19.07 -10.60 31.03
N VAL A 399 18.16 -9.66 31.29
CA VAL A 399 18.50 -8.25 31.48
C VAL A 399 19.26 -7.95 32.77
N ALA A 400 19.31 -8.89 33.72
CA ALA A 400 20.17 -8.80 34.90
C ALA A 400 21.66 -8.89 34.55
N ASP A 401 22.02 -9.70 33.55
CA ASP A 401 23.41 -9.90 33.12
C ASP A 401 23.74 -9.06 31.87
N LEU A 402 22.82 -8.99 30.91
CA LEU A 402 22.96 -8.29 29.64
C LEU A 402 21.92 -7.15 29.59
N PRO A 403 22.20 -5.98 30.21
CA PRO A 403 21.21 -4.94 30.44
C PRO A 403 20.72 -4.28 29.15
N MET A 404 19.51 -3.74 29.20
CA MET A 404 18.98 -2.83 28.19
C MET A 404 19.52 -1.40 28.41
N TYR A 405 19.53 -0.57 27.37
CA TYR A 405 19.69 0.86 27.55
C TYR A 405 18.42 1.46 28.15
N VAL A 406 18.55 2.40 29.08
CA VAL A 406 17.42 3.07 29.71
C VAL A 406 17.36 4.51 29.23
N TYR A 407 16.39 4.81 28.37
CA TYR A 407 16.10 6.18 27.97
C TYR A 407 15.63 6.98 29.20
N PRO A 408 16.11 8.22 29.38
CA PRO A 408 15.66 9.06 30.47
C PRO A 408 14.17 9.36 30.32
N ALA A 409 13.48 9.50 31.46
CA ALA A 409 12.09 9.93 31.49
C ALA A 409 11.94 11.30 30.81
N ASP A 410 10.93 11.45 29.94
CA ASP A 410 10.51 12.77 29.48
C ASP A 410 9.54 13.36 30.52
N PRO A 411 9.89 14.48 31.19
CA PRO A 411 9.02 15.10 32.19
C PRO A 411 7.74 15.69 31.59
N ASN A 412 7.67 15.85 30.26
CA ASN A 412 6.48 16.31 29.56
C ASN A 412 5.56 15.15 29.15
N ASN A 413 5.98 13.92 29.38
CA ASN A 413 5.18 12.73 29.14
C ASN A 413 4.44 12.27 30.40
N TRP A 414 3.22 11.76 30.22
CA TRP A 414 2.34 11.23 31.26
C TRP A 414 3.03 10.14 32.11
N ASN A 415 3.79 9.23 31.48
CA ASN A 415 4.40 8.09 32.17
C ASN A 415 5.58 8.55 33.03
N SER A 416 6.24 9.66 32.64
CA SER A 416 7.41 10.27 33.34
C SER A 416 8.41 9.23 33.87
N SER A 417 8.50 8.08 33.20
CA SER A 417 9.24 6.90 33.64
C SER A 417 10.38 6.63 32.68
N PRO A 418 11.55 6.20 33.18
CA PRO A 418 12.62 5.73 32.31
C PRO A 418 12.14 4.57 31.44
N LEU A 419 12.61 4.50 30.19
CA LEU A 419 12.17 3.50 29.21
C LEU A 419 13.35 2.56 28.86
N PRO A 420 13.37 1.32 29.38
CA PRO A 420 14.36 0.31 29.02
C PRO A 420 14.09 -0.25 27.62
N SER A 421 15.13 -0.35 26.80
CA SER A 421 15.00 -0.80 25.41
C SER A 421 16.32 -1.28 24.80
N ASP A 422 16.25 -2.40 24.09
CA ASP A 422 17.33 -2.87 23.21
C ASP A 422 17.35 -2.16 21.85
N TYR A 423 16.29 -1.43 21.48
CA TYR A 423 16.20 -0.75 20.19
C TYR A 423 17.34 0.26 20.00
N TRP A 424 17.77 0.90 21.09
CA TRP A 424 18.89 1.83 21.11
C TRP A 424 20.20 1.21 20.57
N TYR A 425 20.41 -0.10 20.74
CA TYR A 425 21.60 -0.77 20.23
C TYR A 425 21.67 -0.81 18.70
N GLY A 426 20.52 -0.70 18.01
CA GLY A 426 20.45 -0.69 16.54
C GLY A 426 20.56 0.69 15.88
N LEU A 427 20.55 1.78 16.66
CA LEU A 427 20.62 3.18 16.17
C LEU A 427 22.07 3.66 16.07
N LEU A 428 22.77 3.41 14.97
CA LEU A 428 24.24 3.52 14.89
C LEU A 428 24.73 4.71 14.06
N ALA A 429 23.86 5.26 13.20
CA ALA A 429 24.19 6.38 12.33
C ALA A 429 23.04 7.38 12.31
N GLY A 430 23.37 8.67 12.18
CA GLY A 430 22.38 9.74 12.37
C GLY A 430 21.93 9.91 13.83
N ASP A 431 21.62 11.15 14.22
CA ASP A 431 20.98 11.43 15.51
C ASP A 431 19.45 11.28 15.35
N ASP A 432 19.01 10.05 15.08
CA ASP A 432 17.62 9.74 14.77
C ASP A 432 17.17 8.36 15.31
N LEU A 433 15.95 7.95 14.91
CA LEU A 433 15.29 6.72 15.37
C LEU A 433 15.10 5.71 14.23
N LEU A 434 15.90 5.76 13.17
CA LEU A 434 15.89 4.78 12.09
C LEU A 434 17.05 3.80 12.31
N ALA A 435 16.73 2.53 12.58
CA ALA A 435 17.76 1.56 12.94
C ALA A 435 18.56 1.04 11.74
N GLU A 436 19.88 1.03 11.89
CA GLU A 436 20.87 0.44 10.97
C GLU A 436 20.87 -1.08 11.04
N VAL A 437 20.72 -1.62 12.26
CA VAL A 437 20.83 -3.05 12.58
C VAL A 437 19.54 -3.54 13.25
N SER A 438 19.05 -4.70 12.83
CA SER A 438 17.91 -5.35 13.46
C SER A 438 18.33 -6.05 14.76
N ILE A 439 17.68 -5.71 15.86
CA ILE A 439 17.98 -6.26 17.19
C ILE A 439 16.91 -7.27 17.60
N GLY A 440 17.34 -8.41 18.14
CA GLY A 440 16.48 -9.33 18.87
C GLY A 440 17.20 -9.90 20.10
N ARG A 441 16.43 -10.58 20.96
CA ARG A 441 16.96 -11.15 22.22
C ARG A 441 16.44 -12.57 22.46
N ILE A 442 17.32 -13.46 22.91
CA ILE A 442 16.94 -14.69 23.64
C ILE A 442 17.13 -14.38 25.12
N SER A 443 16.03 -14.10 25.83
CA SER A 443 16.06 -13.84 27.27
C SER A 443 16.07 -15.18 28.00
N ALA A 444 17.21 -15.50 28.61
CA ALA A 444 17.42 -16.76 29.32
C ALA A 444 18.38 -16.56 30.48
N LYS A 445 18.07 -17.17 31.62
CA LYS A 445 18.89 -17.21 32.83
C LYS A 445 19.72 -18.48 32.91
N THR A 446 19.31 -19.55 32.22
CA THR A 446 20.01 -20.84 32.23
C THR A 446 20.27 -21.39 30.82
N PRO A 447 21.25 -22.29 30.67
CA PRO A 447 21.50 -22.98 29.40
C PRO A 447 20.27 -23.73 28.87
N GLU A 448 19.41 -24.27 29.74
CA GLU A 448 18.20 -25.00 29.36
C GLU A 448 17.13 -24.08 28.77
N GLU A 449 16.93 -22.89 29.35
CA GLU A 449 16.01 -21.88 28.81
C GLU A 449 16.46 -21.41 27.43
N ALA A 450 17.77 -21.11 27.29
CA ALA A 450 18.34 -20.72 26.01
C ALA A 450 18.19 -21.84 24.96
N ALA A 451 18.50 -23.10 25.34
CA ALA A 451 18.36 -24.25 24.44
C ALA A 451 16.89 -24.48 24.04
N LEU A 452 15.93 -24.24 24.93
CA LEU A 452 14.51 -24.34 24.62
C LEU A 452 14.10 -23.34 23.54
N HIS A 453 14.42 -22.05 23.70
CA HIS A 453 14.08 -21.02 22.70
C HIS A 453 14.80 -21.26 21.37
N VAL A 454 16.08 -21.64 21.41
CA VAL A 454 16.86 -22.03 20.22
C VAL A 454 16.21 -23.19 19.49
N SER A 455 15.78 -24.24 20.22
CA SER A 455 15.16 -25.41 19.60
C SER A 455 13.87 -25.09 18.87
N LYS A 456 13.05 -24.15 19.40
CA LYS A 456 11.84 -23.65 18.74
C LYS A 456 12.19 -22.91 17.46
N THR A 457 13.20 -22.04 17.51
CA THR A 457 13.68 -21.27 16.34
C THR A 457 14.16 -22.21 15.23
N VAL A 458 15.01 -23.19 15.57
CA VAL A 458 15.51 -24.18 14.61
C VAL A 458 14.36 -25.04 14.05
N ALA A 459 13.44 -25.51 14.88
CA ALA A 459 12.29 -26.29 14.44
C ALA A 459 11.37 -25.48 13.51
N TYR A 460 11.14 -24.20 13.82
CA TYR A 460 10.34 -23.31 12.99
C TYR A 460 10.99 -23.06 11.63
N GLU A 461 12.30 -22.80 11.56
CA GLU A 461 12.96 -22.45 10.30
C GLU A 461 13.30 -23.65 9.41
N THR A 462 13.51 -24.82 9.99
CA THR A 462 13.77 -26.08 9.26
C THR A 462 12.51 -26.88 8.95
N GLY A 463 11.39 -26.55 9.61
CA GLY A 463 10.10 -27.20 9.39
C GLY A 463 9.51 -26.89 8.01
N ASP A 464 8.48 -27.65 7.61
CA ASP A 464 7.79 -27.43 6.34
C ASP A 464 7.20 -26.01 6.27
N VAL A 465 7.77 -25.19 5.38
CA VAL A 465 7.33 -23.82 5.14
C VAL A 465 5.93 -23.78 4.52
N GLY A 466 5.53 -24.80 3.77
CA GLY A 466 4.24 -24.91 3.09
C GLY A 466 3.09 -25.39 3.97
N ALA A 467 3.37 -25.78 5.22
CA ALA A 467 2.39 -26.33 6.14
C ALA A 467 1.21 -25.35 6.36
N ASP A 468 -0.02 -25.85 6.27
CA ASP A 468 -1.23 -25.00 6.26
C ASP A 468 -1.40 -24.15 7.51
N TRP A 469 -0.93 -24.61 8.67
CA TRP A 469 -0.99 -23.84 9.91
C TRP A 469 -0.25 -22.50 9.82
N ARG A 470 0.77 -22.39 8.97
CA ARG A 470 1.53 -21.15 8.76
C ARG A 470 0.74 -20.08 7.99
N LYS A 471 -0.37 -20.43 7.32
CA LYS A 471 -1.27 -19.48 6.63
C LYS A 471 -2.32 -18.88 7.55
N LYS A 472 -2.50 -19.46 8.75
CA LYS A 472 -3.51 -19.04 9.71
C LYS A 472 -3.02 -17.86 10.53
N ILE A 473 -3.87 -16.85 10.65
CA ILE A 473 -3.65 -15.65 11.45
C ILE A 473 -4.81 -15.53 12.43
N ALA A 474 -4.52 -15.62 13.73
CA ALA A 474 -5.52 -15.33 14.75
C ALA A 474 -5.41 -13.87 15.19
N LEU A 475 -6.53 -13.14 15.09
CA LEU A 475 -6.68 -11.80 15.64
C LEU A 475 -7.43 -11.91 16.98
N VAL A 476 -6.69 -11.73 18.07
CA VAL A 476 -7.21 -11.72 19.44
C VAL A 476 -7.42 -10.28 19.87
N VAL A 477 -8.64 -9.91 20.24
CA VAL A 477 -9.00 -8.50 20.47
C VAL A 477 -9.75 -8.35 21.77
N HIS A 478 -9.36 -7.37 22.58
CA HIS A 478 -10.02 -7.04 23.83
C HIS A 478 -11.46 -6.55 23.63
N GLU A 479 -12.35 -6.85 24.57
CA GLU A 479 -13.78 -6.48 24.54
C GLU A 479 -14.12 -4.98 24.68
N GLN A 480 -13.15 -4.12 25.04
CA GLN A 480 -13.45 -2.75 25.44
C GLN A 480 -13.90 -1.91 24.25
N ASP A 481 -14.96 -1.13 24.45
CA ASP A 481 -15.56 -0.24 23.46
C ASP A 481 -15.99 -0.93 22.15
N TYR A 482 -16.20 -2.25 22.15
CA TYR A 482 -16.66 -3.01 20.98
C TYR A 482 -17.92 -2.39 20.34
N PRO A 483 -18.01 -2.31 18.99
CA PRO A 483 -17.06 -2.77 17.97
C PRO A 483 -15.99 -1.72 17.57
N ARG A 484 -15.77 -0.68 18.37
CA ARG A 484 -14.81 0.40 18.08
C ARG A 484 -13.43 0.09 18.67
N LYS A 485 -12.56 1.10 18.74
CA LYS A 485 -11.24 1.05 19.40
C LYS A 485 -10.37 -0.10 18.88
N TYR A 486 -10.19 -1.17 19.65
CA TYR A 486 -9.31 -2.28 19.28
C TYR A 486 -9.90 -3.14 18.15
N THR A 487 -11.21 -3.36 18.17
CA THR A 487 -11.91 -4.15 17.13
C THR A 487 -11.86 -3.44 15.79
N GLU A 488 -12.07 -2.13 15.76
CA GLU A 488 -11.95 -1.33 14.55
C GLU A 488 -10.54 -1.43 13.94
N CYS A 489 -9.50 -1.39 14.78
CA CYS A 489 -8.12 -1.59 14.32
C CYS A 489 -7.91 -2.99 13.71
N ALA A 490 -8.32 -4.04 14.40
CA ALA A 490 -8.14 -5.42 13.92
C ALA A 490 -8.95 -5.68 12.64
N GLU A 491 -10.19 -5.19 12.56
CA GLU A 491 -11.01 -5.28 11.35
C GLU A 491 -10.38 -4.52 10.19
N SER A 492 -9.78 -3.35 10.42
CA SER A 492 -9.07 -2.61 9.35
C SER A 492 -7.90 -3.39 8.73
N VAL A 493 -7.31 -4.33 9.47
CA VAL A 493 -6.36 -5.31 8.91
C VAL A 493 -7.13 -6.42 8.21
N ARG A 494 -8.05 -7.09 8.91
CA ARG A 494 -8.73 -8.31 8.41
C ARG A 494 -9.53 -8.10 7.12
N THR A 495 -10.18 -6.94 6.97
CA THR A 495 -11.12 -6.67 5.86
C THR A 495 -10.44 -6.07 4.64
N LYS A 496 -9.11 -5.90 4.65
CA LYS A 496 -8.36 -5.57 3.44
C LYS A 496 -8.53 -6.67 2.39
N ARG A 497 -8.32 -6.30 1.13
CA ARG A 497 -8.35 -7.24 0.03
C ARG A 497 -7.02 -7.99 -0.06
N TYR A 498 -7.04 -9.27 0.29
CA TYR A 498 -5.90 -10.18 0.16
C TYR A 498 -6.07 -11.12 -1.02
N LYS A 499 -4.97 -11.72 -1.50
CA LYS A 499 -5.01 -12.79 -2.50
C LYS A 499 -5.84 -13.97 -1.94
N PRO A 500 -6.91 -14.42 -2.63
CA PRO A 500 -7.73 -15.53 -2.15
C PRO A 500 -6.88 -16.79 -1.88
N GLY A 501 -7.13 -17.45 -0.75
CA GLY A 501 -6.42 -18.67 -0.35
C GLY A 501 -5.01 -18.48 0.19
N LEU A 502 -4.49 -17.25 0.24
CA LEU A 502 -3.15 -16.96 0.80
C LEU A 502 -3.16 -16.90 2.33
N ILE A 503 -4.26 -16.43 2.92
CA ILE A 503 -4.38 -16.14 4.35
C ILE A 503 -5.72 -16.66 4.87
N ASP A 504 -5.70 -17.25 6.06
CA ASP A 504 -6.89 -17.67 6.82
C ASP A 504 -6.97 -16.88 8.13
N PHE A 505 -7.86 -15.89 8.18
CA PHE A 505 -8.07 -15.08 9.39
C PHE A 505 -9.07 -15.72 10.33
N GLN A 506 -8.66 -15.89 11.59
CA GLN A 506 -9.51 -16.32 12.69
C GLN A 506 -9.79 -15.14 13.62
N LYS A 507 -11.08 -14.85 13.85
CA LYS A 507 -11.52 -13.81 14.78
C LYS A 507 -11.68 -14.40 16.18
N ILE A 508 -10.94 -13.88 17.15
CA ILE A 508 -11.06 -14.26 18.56
C ILE A 508 -11.30 -12.97 19.36
N TYR A 509 -12.51 -12.43 19.28
CA TYR A 509 -12.84 -11.10 19.82
C TYR A 509 -13.58 -11.24 21.14
N GLY A 510 -13.02 -10.68 22.22
CA GLY A 510 -13.67 -10.66 23.53
C GLY A 510 -15.04 -9.98 23.48
N GLY A 511 -15.17 -8.92 22.67
CA GLY A 511 -16.44 -8.21 22.45
C GLY A 511 -17.50 -9.02 21.69
N GLU A 512 -17.10 -10.11 21.03
CA GLU A 512 -18.00 -11.12 20.44
C GLU A 512 -18.16 -12.36 21.35
N HIS A 513 -17.77 -12.22 22.62
CA HIS A 513 -17.78 -13.28 23.64
C HIS A 513 -16.93 -14.51 23.29
N ALA A 514 -15.83 -14.31 22.55
CA ALA A 514 -14.87 -15.38 22.30
C ALA A 514 -14.26 -15.89 23.62
N THR A 515 -14.18 -17.21 23.79
CA THR A 515 -13.71 -17.82 25.05
C THR A 515 -12.23 -18.17 25.01
N THR A 516 -11.63 -18.36 26.20
CA THR A 516 -10.25 -18.86 26.32
C THR A 516 -10.08 -20.23 25.66
N GLU A 517 -11.12 -21.08 25.69
CA GLU A 517 -11.08 -22.40 25.04
C GLU A 517 -10.99 -22.28 23.52
N GLN A 518 -11.71 -21.33 22.90
CA GLN A 518 -11.62 -21.07 21.46
C GLN A 518 -10.23 -20.54 21.07
N LEU A 519 -9.65 -19.67 21.91
CA LEU A 519 -8.27 -19.21 21.73
C LEU A 519 -7.27 -20.36 21.81
N LEU A 520 -7.40 -21.23 22.82
CA LEU A 520 -6.55 -22.40 22.99
C LEU A 520 -6.70 -23.40 21.83
N GLU A 521 -7.92 -23.61 21.31
CA GLU A 521 -8.15 -24.43 20.11
C GLU A 521 -7.40 -23.87 18.89
N SER A 522 -7.49 -22.55 18.68
CA SER A 522 -6.77 -21.85 17.61
C SER A 522 -5.25 -22.01 17.74
N ILE A 523 -4.70 -21.75 18.93
CA ILE A 523 -3.25 -21.91 19.22
C ILE A 523 -2.81 -23.36 18.98
N ASN A 524 -3.53 -24.32 19.56
CA ASN A 524 -3.17 -25.74 19.50
C ASN A 524 -3.36 -26.34 18.10
N GLY A 525 -4.22 -25.75 17.26
CA GLY A 525 -4.36 -26.07 15.84
C GLY A 525 -3.24 -25.52 14.95
N GLY A 526 -2.31 -24.76 15.52
CA GLY A 526 -1.17 -24.13 14.85
C GLY A 526 -1.53 -22.84 14.13
N LEU A 527 -0.68 -21.82 14.26
CA LEU A 527 -0.84 -20.49 13.69
C LEU A 527 0.48 -19.97 13.13
N GLY A 528 0.44 -19.26 12.00
CA GLY A 528 1.60 -18.53 11.50
C GLY A 528 1.85 -17.26 12.31
N ILE A 529 0.81 -16.46 12.47
CA ILE A 529 0.79 -15.28 13.33
C ILE A 529 -0.35 -15.38 14.35
N LEU A 530 -0.02 -15.01 15.59
CA LEU A 530 -0.98 -14.73 16.65
C LEU A 530 -0.85 -13.27 17.02
N ALA A 531 -1.84 -12.45 16.66
CA ALA A 531 -1.79 -11.01 16.94
C ALA A 531 -2.82 -10.64 17.99
N TYR A 532 -2.37 -9.98 19.05
CA TYR A 532 -3.20 -9.46 20.11
C TYR A 532 -3.27 -7.94 20.06
N ARG A 533 -4.46 -7.39 20.26
CA ARG A 533 -4.66 -5.96 20.48
C ARG A 533 -5.59 -5.69 21.66
N GLY A 534 -5.07 -4.99 22.66
CA GLY A 534 -5.83 -4.65 23.85
C GLY A 534 -4.95 -4.19 25.02
N HIS A 535 -5.46 -4.43 26.22
CA HIS A 535 -4.80 -4.17 27.50
C HIS A 535 -3.76 -5.24 27.84
N GLY A 536 -2.72 -4.86 28.58
CA GLY A 536 -1.63 -5.77 28.92
C GLY A 536 -1.11 -5.53 30.32
N SER A 537 -0.77 -6.60 31.01
CA SER A 537 0.02 -6.56 32.23
C SER A 537 1.42 -7.13 31.96
N GLU A 538 2.28 -7.10 32.97
CA GLU A 538 3.60 -7.72 32.90
C GLU A 538 3.53 -9.20 32.55
N THR A 539 2.43 -9.90 32.88
CA THR A 539 2.32 -11.36 32.78
C THR A 539 1.17 -11.86 31.90
N ALA A 540 0.32 -11.00 31.34
CA ALA A 540 -0.85 -11.42 30.57
C ALA A 540 -1.37 -10.37 29.58
N TRP A 541 -2.16 -10.84 28.62
CA TRP A 541 -3.23 -10.05 28.00
C TRP A 541 -4.33 -9.86 29.04
N TYR A 542 -4.38 -8.66 29.61
CA TYR A 542 -5.18 -8.36 30.79
C TYR A 542 -6.65 -8.25 30.41
N GLU A 543 -7.52 -8.96 31.15
CA GLU A 543 -8.99 -8.92 31.05
C GLU A 543 -9.58 -8.93 29.63
N TRP A 544 -8.90 -9.55 28.64
CA TRP A 544 -9.27 -9.38 27.23
C TRP A 544 -10.71 -9.81 26.88
N ASN A 545 -11.24 -10.79 27.60
CA ASN A 545 -12.64 -11.24 27.60
C ASN A 545 -13.22 -11.33 29.01
N GLY A 546 -12.78 -10.45 29.91
CA GLY A 546 -13.07 -10.52 31.36
C GLY A 546 -12.21 -11.54 32.11
N LYS A 547 -11.18 -12.11 31.46
CA LYS A 547 -10.17 -12.98 32.08
C LYS A 547 -8.79 -12.67 31.51
N ASP A 548 -7.76 -12.90 32.32
CA ASP A 548 -6.38 -12.83 31.89
C ASP A 548 -5.99 -14.06 31.06
N PHE A 549 -5.13 -13.86 30.06
CA PHE A 549 -4.51 -14.95 29.30
C PHE A 549 -3.04 -14.65 29.03
N GLY A 550 -2.15 -15.61 29.26
CA GLY A 550 -0.71 -15.41 29.10
C GLY A 550 0.03 -16.69 28.74
N GLY A 551 1.32 -16.55 28.45
CA GLY A 551 2.17 -17.66 27.97
C GLY A 551 2.32 -18.82 28.96
N ALA A 552 2.01 -18.59 30.24
CA ALA A 552 2.03 -19.63 31.29
C ALA A 552 0.74 -20.48 31.34
N ASP A 553 -0.26 -20.24 30.49
CA ASP A 553 -1.49 -21.02 30.48
C ASP A 553 -1.21 -22.51 30.18
N PRO A 554 -1.62 -23.45 31.06
CA PRO A 554 -1.32 -24.89 30.91
C PRO A 554 -2.09 -25.57 29.75
N GLY A 555 -3.05 -24.87 29.15
CA GLY A 555 -3.78 -25.29 27.97
C GLY A 555 -2.98 -25.17 26.67
N ILE A 556 -1.89 -24.40 26.66
CA ILE A 556 -1.00 -24.24 25.49
C ILE A 556 -0.21 -25.54 25.28
N LYS A 557 -0.45 -26.19 24.14
CA LYS A 557 0.04 -27.53 23.76
C LYS A 557 0.29 -27.67 22.26
N ASN A 558 0.63 -26.57 21.59
CA ASN A 558 0.85 -26.50 20.14
C ASN A 558 2.18 -27.13 19.68
N GLY A 559 3.05 -27.55 20.61
CA GLY A 559 4.30 -28.28 20.30
C GLY A 559 5.17 -27.55 19.27
N ALA A 560 5.46 -28.23 18.16
CA ALA A 560 6.15 -27.73 16.95
C ALA A 560 5.63 -26.41 16.35
N MET A 561 4.30 -26.22 16.41
CA MET A 561 3.56 -25.23 15.61
C MET A 561 3.53 -23.88 16.32
N THR A 562 4.71 -23.32 16.55
CA THR A 562 4.93 -22.11 17.34
C THR A 562 4.73 -20.84 16.49
N PRO A 563 3.69 -20.02 16.73
CA PRO A 563 3.49 -18.77 15.99
C PRO A 563 4.56 -17.72 16.31
N VAL A 564 4.65 -16.73 15.42
CA VAL A 564 5.18 -15.41 15.74
C VAL A 564 4.05 -14.58 16.38
N VAL A 565 4.29 -14.01 17.56
CA VAL A 565 3.28 -13.26 18.31
C VAL A 565 3.48 -11.76 18.13
N PHE A 566 2.43 -11.07 17.65
CA PHE A 566 2.37 -9.61 17.64
C PHE A 566 1.52 -9.14 18.83
N SER A 567 2.14 -8.81 19.96
CA SER A 567 1.43 -8.40 21.17
C SER A 567 1.39 -6.88 21.32
N MET A 568 0.33 -6.27 20.79
CA MET A 568 0.17 -4.82 20.76
C MET A 568 -0.53 -4.33 22.04
N ALA A 569 0.18 -4.43 23.17
CA ALA A 569 -0.32 -4.13 24.52
C ALA A 569 0.81 -3.70 25.47
N CYS A 570 0.43 -3.04 26.58
CA CYS A 570 1.36 -2.62 27.64
C CYS A 570 2.13 -3.79 28.24
N LEU A 571 3.37 -3.49 28.66
CA LEU A 571 4.14 -4.24 29.67
C LEU A 571 4.40 -5.73 29.40
N ASN A 572 3.88 -6.30 28.33
CA ASN A 572 4.03 -7.72 28.01
C ASN A 572 5.50 -8.11 27.78
N MET A 573 6.39 -7.14 27.58
CA MET A 573 7.85 -7.28 27.45
C MET A 573 8.60 -6.61 28.61
N LYS A 574 8.00 -6.44 29.79
CA LYS A 574 8.69 -5.90 30.98
C LYS A 574 9.69 -6.92 31.53
N LEU A 575 10.87 -7.04 30.89
CA LEU A 575 11.89 -8.04 31.24
C LEU A 575 12.57 -7.78 32.59
N SER A 576 12.52 -6.55 33.09
CA SER A 576 13.07 -6.20 34.41
C SER A 576 12.12 -6.53 35.57
N ASN A 577 11.11 -7.38 35.34
CA ASN A 577 10.12 -7.76 36.34
C ASN A 577 10.61 -8.91 37.22
N ASP A 578 10.12 -8.99 38.46
CA ASP A 578 10.50 -10.05 39.41
C ASP A 578 10.05 -11.44 38.94
N THR A 579 8.92 -11.49 38.22
CA THR A 579 8.39 -12.70 37.59
C THR A 579 8.60 -12.66 36.08
N PRO A 580 8.77 -13.81 35.41
CA PRO A 580 8.87 -13.85 33.95
C PRO A 580 7.72 -13.08 33.30
N SER A 581 8.08 -12.16 32.41
CA SER A 581 7.12 -11.40 31.63
C SER A 581 6.24 -12.29 30.75
N ASN A 582 5.11 -11.78 30.26
CA ASN A 582 4.24 -12.51 29.34
C ASN A 582 5.04 -13.04 28.13
N ALA A 583 5.89 -12.20 27.54
CA ALA A 583 6.76 -12.57 26.43
C ALA A 583 7.68 -13.75 26.78
N GLU A 584 8.36 -13.70 27.93
CA GLU A 584 9.22 -14.80 28.40
C GLU A 584 8.43 -16.09 28.63
N GLN A 585 7.24 -15.99 29.25
CA GLN A 585 6.37 -17.14 29.45
C GLN A 585 6.00 -17.81 28.11
N TRP A 586 5.73 -17.04 27.06
CA TRP A 586 5.40 -17.57 25.72
C TRP A 586 6.59 -18.26 25.06
N VAL A 587 7.76 -17.63 25.04
CA VAL A 587 8.94 -18.18 24.35
C VAL A 587 9.64 -19.28 25.16
N LEU A 588 9.41 -19.36 26.48
CA LEU A 588 9.93 -20.40 27.36
C LEU A 588 8.90 -21.48 27.74
N ASN A 589 7.69 -21.47 27.18
CA ASN A 589 6.72 -22.53 27.44
C ASN A 589 7.23 -23.90 26.92
N PRO A 590 7.38 -24.94 27.75
CA PRO A 590 7.96 -26.23 27.32
C PRO A 590 7.02 -27.06 26.43
N ASN A 591 5.72 -26.75 26.38
CA ASN A 591 4.72 -27.49 25.61
C ASN A 591 4.42 -26.85 24.24
N GLY A 592 5.15 -25.80 23.86
CA GLY A 592 4.91 -25.02 22.65
C GLY A 592 5.07 -23.53 22.93
N GLY A 593 3.97 -22.77 22.86
CA GLY A 593 4.00 -21.32 22.98
C GLY A 593 4.42 -20.66 21.67
N ALA A 594 5.33 -19.70 21.72
CA ALA A 594 5.74 -18.89 20.57
C ALA A 594 7.20 -19.13 20.16
N VAL A 595 7.52 -18.89 18.89
CA VAL A 595 8.91 -18.89 18.40
C VAL A 595 9.55 -17.51 18.58
N ALA A 596 8.76 -16.47 18.43
CA ALA A 596 9.14 -15.08 18.65
C ALA A 596 7.96 -14.29 19.20
N PHE A 597 8.24 -13.29 20.04
CA PHE A 597 7.24 -12.45 20.66
C PHE A 597 7.63 -10.97 20.53
N PHE A 598 6.74 -10.17 19.96
CA PHE A 598 6.86 -8.72 19.87
C PHE A 598 5.99 -8.06 20.94
N GLY A 599 6.56 -7.19 21.77
CA GLY A 599 5.80 -6.53 22.83
C GLY A 599 6.49 -5.32 23.43
N ALA A 600 5.73 -4.51 24.16
CA ALA A 600 6.19 -3.27 24.80
C ALA A 600 6.82 -3.52 26.17
N THR A 601 7.97 -2.89 26.43
CA THR A 601 8.65 -2.92 27.75
C THR A 601 7.96 -2.05 28.79
N GLU A 602 7.19 -1.06 28.36
CA GLU A 602 6.53 -0.06 29.21
C GLU A 602 5.06 0.13 28.80
N PRO A 603 4.27 0.92 29.55
CA PRO A 603 2.97 1.37 29.10
C PRO A 603 3.04 2.08 27.75
N SER A 604 2.14 1.69 26.84
CA SER A 604 2.17 2.10 25.42
C SER A 604 0.94 2.93 25.04
N TRP A 605 1.01 3.56 23.85
CA TRP A 605 -0.03 4.49 23.39
C TRP A 605 -0.99 3.86 22.38
N THR A 606 -2.29 4.13 22.54
CA THR A 606 -3.34 3.44 21.78
C THR A 606 -3.29 3.70 20.28
N ILE A 607 -3.22 4.98 19.87
CA ILE A 607 -3.27 5.33 18.45
C ILE A 607 -1.99 4.86 17.74
N PRO A 608 -0.77 5.14 18.26
CA PRO A 608 0.44 4.57 17.67
C PRO A 608 0.45 3.03 17.68
N ASN A 609 -0.14 2.35 18.67
CA ASN A 609 -0.29 0.89 18.63
C ASN A 609 -1.18 0.40 17.48
N HIS A 610 -2.28 1.11 17.18
CA HIS A 610 -3.14 0.75 16.05
C HIS A 610 -2.38 0.84 14.73
N ASP A 611 -1.67 1.94 14.52
CA ASP A 611 -0.97 2.15 13.26
C ASP A 611 0.27 1.27 13.16
N PHE A 612 0.98 1.02 14.27
CA PHE A 612 2.11 0.09 14.29
C PHE A 612 1.66 -1.35 13.96
N MET A 613 0.53 -1.81 14.49
CA MET A 613 -0.06 -3.10 14.13
C MET A 613 -0.37 -3.17 12.63
N LYS A 614 -1.02 -2.14 12.08
CA LYS A 614 -1.30 -2.06 10.64
C LYS A 614 -0.01 -2.10 9.83
N TYR A 615 1.03 -1.37 10.23
CA TYR A 615 2.31 -1.36 9.51
C TYR A 615 3.04 -2.69 9.56
N LEU A 616 2.92 -3.47 10.64
CA LEU A 616 3.42 -4.85 10.67
C LEU A 616 2.66 -5.74 9.68
N PHE A 617 1.33 -5.66 9.65
CA PHE A 617 0.56 -6.43 8.69
C PHE A 617 0.77 -5.99 7.25
N ASN A 618 0.90 -4.68 6.98
CA ASN A 618 1.26 -4.18 5.65
C ASN A 618 2.65 -4.69 5.26
N GLY A 619 3.63 -4.60 6.15
CA GLY A 619 4.99 -5.06 5.87
C GLY A 619 5.03 -6.53 5.46
N VAL A 620 4.34 -7.41 6.20
CA VAL A 620 4.37 -8.85 5.92
C VAL A 620 3.41 -9.28 4.81
N LEU A 621 2.18 -8.74 4.79
CA LEU A 621 1.10 -9.18 3.90
C LEU A 621 0.97 -8.37 2.63
N ASP A 622 1.44 -7.12 2.57
CA ASP A 622 1.32 -6.23 1.40
C ASP A 622 2.70 -5.99 0.75
N GLU A 623 3.74 -5.79 1.57
CA GLU A 623 5.10 -5.43 1.11
C GLU A 623 6.02 -6.65 0.98
N GLY A 624 5.64 -7.81 1.54
CA GLY A 624 6.36 -9.08 1.43
C GLY A 624 7.62 -9.19 2.29
N ILE A 625 7.74 -8.39 3.35
CA ILE A 625 8.87 -8.39 4.29
C ILE A 625 8.64 -9.47 5.35
N THR A 626 9.32 -10.60 5.18
CA THR A 626 9.12 -11.80 6.02
C THR A 626 10.06 -11.87 7.22
N ALA A 627 11.28 -11.33 7.15
CA ALA A 627 12.18 -11.33 8.31
C ALA A 627 11.69 -10.36 9.40
N ILE A 628 11.54 -10.84 10.65
CA ILE A 628 10.89 -10.08 11.72
C ILE A 628 11.64 -8.78 12.11
N GLY A 629 12.97 -8.79 12.03
CA GLY A 629 13.82 -7.61 12.20
C GLY A 629 13.52 -6.53 11.17
N PRO A 630 13.76 -6.79 9.87
CA PRO A 630 13.39 -5.89 8.78
C PRO A 630 11.94 -5.43 8.79
N LEU A 631 11.01 -6.33 9.12
CA LEU A 631 9.60 -6.02 9.26
C LEU A 631 9.35 -4.93 10.31
N THR A 632 9.88 -5.11 11.52
CA THR A 632 9.71 -4.10 12.58
C THR A 632 10.44 -2.80 12.29
N ASN A 633 11.63 -2.83 11.68
CA ASN A 633 12.33 -1.62 11.28
C ASN A 633 11.56 -0.84 10.21
N ARG A 634 10.96 -1.52 9.24
CA ARG A 634 10.06 -0.90 8.25
C ARG A 634 8.81 -0.30 8.90
N ALA A 635 8.20 -1.03 9.83
CA ALA A 635 6.99 -0.57 10.50
C ALA A 635 7.28 0.63 11.42
N ARG A 636 8.45 0.66 12.09
CA ARG A 636 8.93 1.85 12.82
C ARG A 636 9.19 3.03 11.90
N ALA A 637 9.83 2.82 10.75
CA ALA A 637 10.08 3.89 9.78
C ALA A 637 8.77 4.52 9.28
N ALA A 638 7.73 3.71 9.02
CA ALA A 638 6.40 4.24 8.68
C ALA A 638 5.76 5.02 9.83
N LEU A 639 5.83 4.49 11.06
CA LEU A 639 5.30 5.16 12.24
C LEU A 639 5.99 6.52 12.44
N LEU A 640 7.31 6.58 12.34
CA LEU A 640 8.09 7.81 12.46
C LEU A 640 7.88 8.75 11.26
N ALA A 641 7.64 8.22 10.06
CA ALA A 641 7.26 9.04 8.91
C ALA A 641 5.90 9.72 9.14
N GLN A 642 4.93 9.02 9.71
CA GLN A 642 3.60 9.56 9.99
C GLN A 642 3.63 10.60 11.12
N TYR A 643 4.27 10.27 12.24
CA TYR A 643 4.19 11.07 13.48
C TYR A 643 5.39 11.97 13.76
N GLY A 644 6.55 11.70 13.15
CA GLY A 644 7.84 12.33 13.47
C GLY A 644 8.63 11.57 14.54
N GLY A 645 9.85 12.03 14.80
CA GLY A 645 10.80 11.42 15.75
C GLY A 645 10.60 11.79 17.22
N LYS A 646 9.44 12.30 17.61
CA LYS A 646 9.14 12.80 18.96
C LYS A 646 7.77 12.26 19.45
N ASP A 647 7.47 12.52 20.72
CA ASP A 647 6.20 12.20 21.36
C ASP A 647 5.88 10.68 21.44
N ASP A 648 4.60 10.36 21.57
CA ASP A 648 4.07 9.01 21.82
C ASP A 648 4.49 7.93 20.80
N ALA A 649 4.53 8.25 19.51
CA ALA A 649 4.96 7.33 18.47
C ALA A 649 6.44 6.96 18.59
N ALA A 650 7.29 7.93 18.95
CA ALA A 650 8.71 7.69 19.20
C ALA A 650 8.92 6.80 20.43
N GLU A 651 8.08 6.93 21.47
CA GLU A 651 8.12 6.03 22.63
C GLU A 651 7.70 4.61 22.26
N ASN A 652 6.59 4.44 21.52
CA ASN A 652 6.18 3.14 21.03
C ASN A 652 7.29 2.50 20.16
N ALA A 653 7.93 3.27 19.28
CA ALA A 653 9.05 2.79 18.49
C ALA A 653 10.22 2.27 19.35
N LYS A 654 10.52 2.96 20.46
CA LYS A 654 11.58 2.59 21.41
C LYS A 654 11.22 1.37 22.28
N MET A 655 10.01 1.27 22.81
CA MET A 655 9.67 0.26 23.83
C MET A 655 9.33 -1.12 23.28
N TYR A 656 8.93 -1.21 22.01
CA TYR A 656 8.57 -2.49 21.42
C TYR A 656 9.82 -3.26 20.97
N LEU A 657 9.99 -4.50 21.43
CA LEU A 657 11.18 -5.32 21.16
C LEU A 657 10.79 -6.74 20.70
N TRP A 658 11.75 -7.45 20.13
CA TRP A 658 11.65 -8.89 19.81
C TRP A 658 12.34 -9.74 20.88
N LEU A 659 11.60 -10.63 21.54
CA LEU A 659 12.17 -11.87 22.05
C LEU A 659 12.14 -12.92 20.94
N GLY A 660 13.30 -13.24 20.41
CA GLY A 660 13.48 -14.11 19.26
C GLY A 660 14.68 -13.69 18.42
N ASP A 661 14.98 -14.52 17.45
CA ASP A 661 16.01 -14.28 16.46
C ASP A 661 15.54 -13.23 15.43
N PRO A 662 16.18 -12.06 15.32
CA PRO A 662 15.73 -10.98 14.44
C PRO A 662 15.80 -11.34 12.95
N SER A 663 16.52 -12.39 12.59
CA SER A 663 16.59 -12.90 11.21
C SER A 663 15.48 -13.90 10.87
N LEU A 664 14.66 -14.30 11.86
CA LEU A 664 13.60 -15.28 11.66
C LEU A 664 12.59 -14.78 10.62
N GLU A 665 12.27 -15.64 9.65
CA GLU A 665 11.29 -15.32 8.61
C GLU A 665 9.88 -15.79 8.96
N VAL A 666 8.99 -14.84 9.26
CA VAL A 666 7.56 -15.09 9.36
C VAL A 666 6.96 -15.26 7.97
N GLY A 667 6.16 -16.32 7.77
CA GLY A 667 5.30 -16.41 6.60
C GLY A 667 6.04 -16.46 5.25
N LYS A 668 7.09 -17.29 5.10
CA LYS A 668 7.65 -17.63 3.76
C LYS A 668 6.60 -18.05 2.72
N THR A 669 5.42 -18.47 3.17
CA THR A 669 4.25 -18.80 2.35
C THR A 669 3.41 -17.61 1.90
N TRP A 670 3.58 -16.44 2.52
CA TRP A 670 2.82 -15.23 2.23
C TRP A 670 3.52 -14.33 1.22
N GLN A 671 4.50 -14.89 0.49
CA GLN A 671 5.23 -14.22 -0.56
C GLN A 671 4.23 -13.72 -1.62
N LEU A 672 3.92 -12.42 -1.49
CA LEU A 672 3.08 -11.62 -2.36
C LEU A 672 3.79 -11.25 -3.66
N LYS A 673 4.96 -11.83 -3.97
CA LYS A 673 5.51 -11.73 -5.31
C LYS A 673 4.47 -12.33 -6.24
N PHE A 674 3.65 -11.45 -6.83
CA PHE A 674 2.97 -11.74 -8.06
C PHE A 674 4.05 -12.33 -8.95
N GLU A 675 3.89 -13.58 -9.37
CA GLU A 675 4.62 -14.04 -10.54
C GLU A 675 4.14 -13.15 -11.68
N THR A 676 4.79 -12.01 -11.86
CA THR A 676 4.65 -11.12 -13.00
C THR A 676 5.41 -11.76 -14.16
N ARG A 677 5.10 -13.02 -14.47
CA ARG A 677 5.68 -13.74 -15.59
C ARG A 677 4.70 -13.66 -16.75
N VAL A 678 5.17 -13.21 -17.91
CA VAL A 678 4.32 -13.15 -19.10
C VAL A 678 3.84 -14.57 -19.44
N GLY A 679 2.52 -14.75 -19.41
CA GLY A 679 1.89 -16.03 -19.73
C GLY A 679 1.41 -16.11 -21.17
N TRP A 680 1.10 -14.97 -21.79
CA TRP A 680 0.72 -14.87 -23.21
C TRP A 680 0.94 -13.45 -23.72
N CYS A 681 1.23 -13.28 -25.01
CA CYS A 681 1.20 -11.98 -25.67
C CYS A 681 0.96 -12.11 -27.19
N ASN A 682 0.53 -11.03 -27.84
CA ASN A 682 0.43 -10.94 -29.30
C ASN A 682 0.80 -9.54 -29.83
N LEU A 683 1.12 -9.46 -31.13
CA LEU A 683 0.97 -8.23 -31.92
C LEU A 683 -0.51 -8.15 -32.30
N GLN A 684 -1.21 -7.14 -31.79
CA GLN A 684 -2.66 -7.05 -31.95
C GLN A 684 -3.05 -6.45 -33.31
N TRP A 685 -2.56 -5.24 -33.62
CA TRP A 685 -2.92 -4.51 -34.83
C TRP A 685 -1.98 -3.30 -35.02
N PRO A 686 -1.79 -2.75 -36.25
CA PRO A 686 -2.15 -3.36 -37.53
C PRO A 686 -1.28 -4.59 -37.84
N GLU A 687 -1.66 -5.33 -38.87
CA GLU A 687 -0.79 -6.37 -39.46
C GLU A 687 0.25 -5.75 -40.41
N LYS A 688 -0.08 -4.58 -40.97
CA LYS A 688 0.74 -3.86 -41.93
C LYS A 688 0.83 -2.39 -41.55
N LEU A 689 2.05 -1.87 -41.48
CA LEU A 689 2.34 -0.45 -41.32
C LEU A 689 2.96 0.10 -42.60
N GLU A 690 2.53 1.30 -43.00
CA GLU A 690 3.16 2.05 -44.08
C GLU A 690 3.56 3.44 -43.57
N VAL A 691 4.80 3.85 -43.84
CA VAL A 691 5.34 5.13 -43.35
C VAL A 691 6.37 5.69 -44.32
N ALA A 692 6.49 7.01 -44.37
CA ALA A 692 7.58 7.66 -45.08
C ALA A 692 8.89 7.52 -44.29
N LYS A 693 10.01 7.36 -44.98
CA LYS A 693 11.34 7.36 -44.36
C LYS A 693 11.55 8.57 -43.45
N GLY A 694 11.94 8.31 -42.19
CA GLY A 694 12.20 9.31 -41.16
C GLY A 694 10.97 9.91 -40.48
N ALA A 695 9.76 9.50 -40.87
CA ALA A 695 8.52 9.87 -40.18
C ALA A 695 8.11 8.81 -39.14
N ASP A 696 7.30 9.22 -38.17
CA ASP A 696 6.69 8.28 -37.22
C ASP A 696 5.55 7.53 -37.89
N SER A 697 5.50 6.21 -37.69
CA SER A 697 4.43 5.35 -38.18
C SER A 697 3.11 5.66 -37.46
N ALA A 698 2.00 5.14 -38.01
CA ALA A 698 0.82 4.87 -37.18
C ALA A 698 1.21 3.98 -35.99
N PRO A 699 0.53 4.09 -34.84
CA PRO A 699 0.85 3.27 -33.68
C PRO A 699 0.59 1.78 -33.98
N GLY A 700 1.56 0.94 -33.61
CA GLY A 700 1.34 -0.50 -33.46
C GLY A 700 0.89 -0.81 -32.04
N TYR A 701 0.00 -1.80 -31.90
CA TYR A 701 -0.60 -2.24 -30.65
C TYR A 701 -0.25 -3.70 -30.39
N GLY A 702 0.09 -4.04 -29.15
CA GLY A 702 0.32 -5.41 -28.70
C GLY A 702 -0.36 -5.65 -27.36
N GLN A 703 -0.89 -6.86 -27.16
CA GLN A 703 -1.51 -7.23 -25.89
C GLN A 703 -0.68 -8.26 -25.13
N VAL A 704 -0.79 -8.21 -23.80
CA VAL A 704 -0.07 -9.10 -22.90
C VAL A 704 -0.97 -9.58 -21.78
N TRP A 705 -0.87 -10.88 -21.47
CA TRP A 705 -1.50 -11.50 -20.32
C TRP A 705 -0.44 -11.91 -19.30
N VAL A 706 -0.62 -11.46 -18.07
CA VAL A 706 0.17 -11.85 -16.91
C VAL A 706 -0.80 -12.26 -15.80
N ASN A 707 -0.65 -13.50 -15.33
CA ASN A 707 -1.61 -14.10 -14.40
C ASN A 707 -1.79 -13.26 -13.13
N GLY A 708 -3.01 -12.79 -12.91
CA GLY A 708 -3.36 -11.99 -11.72
C GLY A 708 -2.80 -10.56 -11.72
N VAL A 709 -2.22 -10.10 -12.83
CA VAL A 709 -1.64 -8.75 -12.97
C VAL A 709 -2.39 -7.96 -14.04
N THR A 710 -2.42 -8.42 -15.30
CA THR A 710 -3.08 -7.72 -16.43
C THR A 710 -4.61 -7.90 -16.44
N SER A 711 -5.13 -8.72 -15.52
CA SER A 711 -6.57 -8.83 -15.28
C SER A 711 -7.10 -7.75 -14.33
N ALA A 712 -6.21 -6.96 -13.73
CA ALA A 712 -6.56 -5.80 -12.92
C ALA A 712 -6.72 -4.57 -13.81
N ILE A 713 -7.51 -3.60 -13.36
CA ILE A 713 -7.78 -2.37 -14.11
C ILE A 713 -6.55 -1.45 -14.07
N GLY A 714 -6.18 -0.92 -15.22
CA GLY A 714 -5.03 -0.06 -15.42
C GLY A 714 -3.74 -0.86 -15.59
N GLN A 715 -2.68 -0.16 -16.01
CA GLN A 715 -1.40 -0.77 -16.32
C GLN A 715 -0.93 -1.76 -15.25
N GLY A 716 -0.77 -3.02 -15.67
CA GLY A 716 -0.22 -4.10 -14.87
C GLY A 716 1.16 -3.74 -14.32
N ALA A 717 1.30 -3.81 -13.00
CA ALA A 717 2.52 -3.42 -12.31
C ALA A 717 3.70 -4.30 -12.75
N GLY A 718 4.81 -3.67 -13.12
CA GLY A 718 6.05 -4.35 -13.48
C GLY A 718 6.07 -4.99 -14.88
N VAL A 719 5.12 -4.65 -15.76
CA VAL A 719 5.13 -5.07 -17.16
C VAL A 719 5.89 -4.06 -18.02
N GLU A 720 6.96 -4.52 -18.66
CA GLU A 720 7.69 -3.79 -19.68
C GLU A 720 7.27 -4.24 -21.08
N ALA A 721 7.09 -3.29 -22.00
CA ALA A 721 6.67 -3.54 -23.38
C ALA A 721 7.58 -2.79 -24.35
N ALA A 722 7.88 -3.40 -25.50
CA ALA A 722 8.60 -2.75 -26.58
C ALA A 722 8.09 -3.20 -27.95
N LEU A 723 8.01 -2.25 -28.88
CA LEU A 723 7.75 -2.49 -30.30
C LEU A 723 9.08 -2.46 -31.05
N GLY A 724 9.31 -3.37 -31.97
CA GLY A 724 10.56 -3.41 -32.71
C GLY A 724 10.40 -3.84 -34.16
N TYR A 725 11.43 -3.55 -34.96
CA TYR A 725 11.51 -3.92 -36.37
C TYR A 725 12.88 -4.48 -36.75
N GLY A 726 12.90 -5.33 -37.77
CA GLY A 726 14.11 -5.99 -38.27
C GLY A 726 13.96 -6.53 -39.70
N PRO A 727 14.99 -7.22 -40.23
CA PRO A 727 14.96 -7.80 -41.56
C PRO A 727 13.78 -8.79 -41.76
N PRO A 728 13.10 -8.80 -42.93
CA PRO A 728 12.05 -9.77 -43.21
C PRO A 728 12.54 -11.22 -43.04
N GLY A 729 11.73 -12.05 -42.37
CA GLY A 729 12.03 -13.47 -42.15
C GLY A 729 13.15 -13.74 -41.12
N SER A 730 13.59 -12.74 -40.35
CA SER A 730 14.57 -12.92 -39.28
C SER A 730 13.91 -13.14 -37.91
N ASP A 731 14.63 -13.83 -37.02
CA ASP A 731 14.21 -14.10 -35.64
C ASP A 731 14.40 -12.85 -34.74
N PRO A 732 13.33 -12.30 -34.13
CA PRO A 732 13.42 -11.09 -33.30
C PRO A 732 14.21 -11.25 -32.00
N SER A 733 14.54 -12.48 -31.60
CA SER A 733 15.42 -12.75 -30.45
C SER A 733 16.92 -12.61 -30.76
N LYS A 734 17.29 -12.39 -32.02
CA LYS A 734 18.68 -12.29 -32.49
C LYS A 734 19.10 -10.85 -32.77
N GLU A 735 20.40 -10.63 -32.94
CA GLU A 735 20.95 -9.34 -33.35
C GLU A 735 20.39 -8.90 -34.71
N GLY A 736 20.20 -7.59 -34.90
CA GLY A 736 19.67 -7.00 -36.14
C GLY A 736 18.28 -6.38 -36.01
N TRP A 737 17.65 -6.46 -34.84
CA TRP A 737 16.37 -5.81 -34.52
C TRP A 737 16.57 -4.51 -33.73
N THR A 738 15.75 -3.51 -34.02
CA THR A 738 15.70 -2.22 -33.31
C THR A 738 14.41 -2.15 -32.50
N TRP A 739 14.49 -1.70 -31.25
CA TRP A 739 13.36 -1.70 -30.29
C TRP A 739 13.12 -0.31 -29.72
N VAL A 740 11.84 0.05 -29.54
CA VAL A 740 11.39 1.25 -28.85
C VAL A 740 10.45 0.85 -27.70
N SER A 741 10.56 1.51 -26.55
CA SER A 741 9.66 1.29 -25.43
C SER A 741 8.23 1.64 -25.82
N ALA A 742 7.28 0.79 -25.42
CA ALA A 742 5.86 1.00 -25.62
C ALA A 742 5.19 1.49 -24.35
N THR A 743 4.15 2.30 -24.50
CA THR A 743 3.36 2.86 -23.40
C THR A 743 2.05 2.13 -23.29
N TYR A 744 1.56 1.94 -22.06
CA TYR A 744 0.23 1.39 -21.82
C TYR A 744 -0.84 2.21 -22.56
N ASN A 745 -1.77 1.50 -23.22
CA ASN A 745 -2.89 2.07 -23.94
C ASN A 745 -4.20 1.88 -23.15
N VAL A 746 -4.61 0.63 -22.95
CA VAL A 746 -5.89 0.28 -22.35
C VAL A 746 -5.89 -1.17 -21.86
N ASP A 747 -6.79 -1.52 -20.95
CA ASP A 747 -7.12 -2.91 -20.62
C ASP A 747 -7.92 -3.54 -21.77
N SER A 748 -7.55 -4.74 -22.20
CA SER A 748 -8.22 -5.52 -23.24
C SER A 748 -8.62 -6.90 -22.70
N GLY A 749 -9.83 -7.00 -22.16
CA GLY A 749 -10.31 -8.22 -21.51
C GLY A 749 -9.51 -8.53 -20.24
N ASN A 750 -8.77 -9.65 -20.23
CA ASN A 750 -7.85 -10.01 -19.13
C ASN A 750 -6.39 -9.60 -19.42
N ASN A 751 -6.16 -8.87 -20.51
CA ASN A 751 -4.84 -8.47 -21.00
C ASN A 751 -4.67 -6.97 -20.85
N ASP A 752 -3.43 -6.50 -20.86
CA ASP A 752 -3.11 -5.09 -21.08
C ASP A 752 -2.72 -4.89 -22.53
N GLU A 753 -3.14 -3.79 -23.14
CA GLU A 753 -2.69 -3.35 -24.46
C GLU A 753 -1.67 -2.21 -24.33
N TYR A 754 -0.59 -2.29 -25.11
CA TYR A 754 0.46 -1.30 -25.20
C TYR A 754 0.61 -0.80 -26.64
N MET A 755 1.01 0.45 -26.79
CA MET A 755 1.21 1.08 -28.10
C MET A 755 2.56 1.79 -28.22
N ALA A 756 3.10 1.81 -29.43
CA ALA A 756 4.30 2.56 -29.80
C ALA A 756 4.29 2.92 -31.29
N LYS A 757 5.14 3.88 -31.68
CA LYS A 757 5.38 4.25 -33.08
C LYS A 757 6.80 3.92 -33.48
N LEU A 758 7.00 3.57 -34.74
CA LEU A 758 8.31 3.29 -35.31
C LEU A 758 8.76 4.43 -36.22
N ASN A 759 10.03 4.83 -36.10
CA ASN A 759 10.66 5.80 -36.99
C ASN A 759 11.86 5.13 -37.66
N VAL A 760 11.80 4.95 -38.98
CA VAL A 760 12.80 4.19 -39.73
C VAL A 760 13.48 5.07 -40.78
N GLY A 761 14.80 5.20 -40.65
CA GLY A 761 15.62 6.08 -41.48
C GLY A 761 15.98 5.54 -42.87
N THR A 762 15.56 4.33 -43.24
CA THR A 762 15.90 3.68 -44.51
C THR A 762 14.64 3.13 -45.16
N ALA A 763 14.44 3.42 -46.44
CA ALA A 763 13.33 2.88 -47.21
C ALA A 763 13.53 1.38 -47.47
N GLY A 764 12.45 0.61 -47.43
CA GLY A 764 12.49 -0.85 -47.55
C GLY A 764 11.32 -1.52 -46.85
N THR A 765 11.30 -2.85 -46.91
CA THR A 765 10.32 -3.69 -46.20
C THR A 765 11.00 -4.33 -45.01
N TYR A 766 10.35 -4.28 -43.85
CA TYR A 766 10.80 -4.81 -42.57
C TYR A 766 9.73 -5.72 -41.97
N ALA A 767 10.14 -6.66 -41.13
CA ALA A 767 9.24 -7.30 -40.18
C ALA A 767 9.16 -6.45 -38.91
N TYR A 768 8.02 -6.44 -38.22
CA TYR A 768 7.88 -5.79 -36.91
C TYR A 768 7.03 -6.61 -35.95
N THR A 769 7.26 -6.44 -34.65
CA THR A 769 6.46 -7.07 -33.59
C THR A 769 6.64 -6.43 -32.22
N PHE A 770 5.83 -6.88 -31.25
CA PHE A 770 5.96 -6.60 -29.83
C PHE A 770 6.80 -7.65 -29.09
N ARG A 771 7.39 -7.21 -27.98
CA ARG A 771 7.89 -8.08 -26.92
C ARG A 771 7.49 -7.53 -25.55
N PHE A 772 7.29 -8.44 -24.59
CA PHE A 772 6.96 -8.12 -23.21
C PHE A 772 7.89 -8.83 -22.23
N LYS A 773 8.05 -8.23 -21.06
CA LYS A 773 8.78 -8.81 -19.94
C LYS A 773 8.10 -8.34 -18.66
N GLY A 774 7.75 -9.25 -17.77
CA GLY A 774 7.27 -8.87 -16.45
C GLY A 774 8.41 -8.84 -15.41
N ALA A 775 8.15 -8.28 -14.22
CA ALA A 775 9.17 -7.98 -13.23
C ALA A 775 9.93 -9.20 -12.67
N THR A 776 9.40 -10.40 -12.89
CA THR A 776 10.02 -11.67 -12.46
C THR A 776 10.55 -12.50 -13.63
N ASP A 777 10.52 -11.98 -14.87
CA ASP A 777 11.03 -12.67 -16.04
C ASP A 777 12.55 -12.47 -16.21
N ASP A 778 13.27 -13.55 -16.52
CA ASP A 778 14.71 -13.50 -16.83
C ASP A 778 15.00 -13.12 -18.30
N ALA A 779 13.98 -13.16 -19.17
CA ALA A 779 14.10 -12.92 -20.61
C ALA A 779 12.82 -12.31 -21.20
N TRP A 780 12.94 -11.66 -22.37
CA TRP A 780 11.81 -11.13 -23.12
C TRP A 780 10.99 -12.25 -23.78
N MET A 781 9.66 -12.16 -23.70
CA MET A 781 8.74 -12.92 -24.55
C MET A 781 8.45 -12.13 -25.81
N TYR A 782 8.67 -12.74 -26.97
CA TYR A 782 8.40 -12.14 -28.29
C TYR A 782 7.04 -12.63 -28.79
N CYS A 783 6.29 -11.73 -29.40
CA CYS A 783 4.90 -11.97 -29.78
C CYS A 783 4.79 -11.96 -31.31
N ASP A 784 3.67 -12.42 -31.85
CA ASP A 784 3.32 -12.30 -33.26
C ASP A 784 1.80 -12.20 -33.43
N LEU A 785 1.30 -12.23 -34.67
CA LEU A 785 -0.11 -11.95 -34.96
C LEU A 785 -1.10 -13.01 -34.44
N ASP A 786 -0.66 -14.26 -34.24
CA ASP A 786 -1.50 -15.35 -33.69
C ASP A 786 -1.13 -15.75 -32.26
N GLY A 787 -0.18 -15.04 -31.65
CA GLY A 787 0.10 -15.05 -30.22
C GLY A 787 1.19 -16.04 -29.83
N SER A 788 1.83 -15.79 -28.70
CA SER A 788 3.13 -16.40 -28.32
C SER A 788 3.15 -17.90 -27.98
N GLN A 789 2.05 -18.65 -28.21
CA GLN A 789 1.92 -20.05 -27.80
C GLN A 789 2.52 -21.07 -28.79
N ASN A 790 2.70 -20.70 -30.05
CA ASN A 790 3.18 -21.57 -31.12
C ASN A 790 4.58 -21.19 -31.67
N GLY A 791 5.21 -20.16 -31.09
CA GLY A 791 6.49 -19.63 -31.56
C GLY A 791 6.34 -18.19 -32.04
N VAL A 792 7.26 -17.75 -32.90
CA VAL A 792 7.21 -16.42 -33.53
C VAL A 792 7.43 -16.62 -35.02
N ASP A 793 6.35 -16.78 -35.78
CA ASP A 793 6.41 -17.07 -37.22
C ASP A 793 5.49 -16.19 -38.08
N LYS A 794 4.58 -15.41 -37.46
CA LYS A 794 3.68 -14.47 -38.18
C LYS A 794 3.86 -13.02 -37.75
N LEU A 795 5.03 -12.46 -38.07
CA LEU A 795 5.37 -11.07 -37.80
C LEU A 795 4.59 -10.09 -38.69
N GLY A 796 4.36 -8.87 -38.19
CA GLY A 796 3.78 -7.78 -38.97
C GLY A 796 4.73 -7.26 -40.06
N VAL A 797 4.19 -6.61 -41.08
CA VAL A 797 4.97 -6.05 -42.21
C VAL A 797 5.00 -4.53 -42.16
N LEU A 798 6.20 -3.95 -42.09
CA LEU A 798 6.42 -2.51 -42.14
C LEU A 798 7.02 -2.12 -43.50
N THR A 799 6.32 -1.28 -44.26
CA THR A 799 6.80 -0.72 -45.53
C THR A 799 7.20 0.74 -45.32
N VAL A 800 8.47 1.04 -45.58
CA VAL A 800 9.03 2.39 -45.49
C VAL A 800 9.27 2.91 -46.91
N THR A 801 8.54 3.95 -47.31
CA THR A 801 8.62 4.54 -48.66
C THR A 801 9.56 5.75 -48.70
N GLU A 802 10.15 6.01 -49.88
CA GLU A 802 11.00 7.20 -50.11
C GLU A 802 10.19 8.52 -50.12
N THR A 803 8.87 8.45 -50.29
CA THR A 803 7.96 9.62 -50.33
C THR A 803 6.69 9.36 -49.53
N ALA A 804 6.12 10.40 -48.91
CA ALA A 804 4.88 10.29 -48.13
C ALA A 804 3.72 9.66 -48.93
N PRO A 805 2.90 8.76 -48.34
CA PRO A 805 1.74 8.19 -49.02
C PRO A 805 0.77 9.31 -49.45
N PRO A 806 0.11 9.20 -50.61
CA PRO A 806 -0.99 10.10 -50.95
C PRO A 806 -2.14 9.95 -49.95
N PRO A 807 -2.87 11.01 -49.58
CA PRO A 807 -4.04 10.90 -48.71
C PRO A 807 -5.09 9.99 -49.36
N GLY A 808 -5.54 8.97 -48.63
CA GLY A 808 -6.55 8.02 -49.09
C GLY A 808 -7.94 8.68 -49.26
N PRO A 809 -8.83 8.11 -50.09
CA PRO A 809 -10.18 8.64 -50.28
C PRO A 809 -11.05 8.37 -49.05
N ASP A 810 -11.83 9.37 -48.63
CA ASP A 810 -12.91 9.23 -47.66
C ASP A 810 -13.84 8.07 -48.04
N ALA A 811 -13.86 7.02 -47.23
CA ALA A 811 -14.86 5.96 -47.31
C ALA A 811 -16.06 6.36 -46.46
N GLY A 812 -17.04 7.02 -47.11
CA GLY A 812 -18.43 7.00 -46.65
C GLY A 812 -19.01 5.58 -46.77
N PRO A 813 -20.04 5.24 -45.98
CA PRO A 813 -20.58 3.89 -45.94
C PRO A 813 -21.50 3.70 -47.14
N ASP A 814 -21.36 2.58 -47.84
CA ASP A 814 -22.52 1.91 -48.44
C ASP A 814 -22.23 0.43 -48.67
N ALA A 815 -23.27 -0.34 -48.39
CA ALA A 815 -23.39 -1.79 -48.45
C ALA A 815 -23.23 -2.33 -49.89
N GLU A 816 -22.87 -3.61 -50.02
CA GLU A 816 -23.56 -4.53 -50.93
C GLU A 816 -23.24 -6.01 -50.65
N GLU A 817 -24.22 -6.84 -51.00
CA GLU A 817 -24.43 -8.24 -50.67
C GLU A 817 -23.52 -9.25 -51.41
N GLY A 818 -23.37 -10.43 -50.81
CA GLY A 818 -23.36 -11.75 -51.49
C GLY A 818 -22.05 -12.25 -52.13
N PRO A 819 -21.81 -13.57 -52.08
CA PRO A 819 -22.08 -14.32 -53.31
C PRO A 819 -22.73 -15.71 -53.12
N ASP A 820 -23.48 -16.09 -54.16
CA ASP A 820 -24.10 -17.40 -54.46
C ASP A 820 -23.12 -18.60 -54.49
N ALA A 821 -23.59 -19.80 -54.11
CA ALA A 821 -24.02 -20.85 -55.08
C ALA A 821 -23.99 -22.31 -54.52
N ALA A 822 -25.09 -23.03 -54.82
CA ALA A 822 -25.22 -24.50 -55.08
C ALA A 822 -25.08 -25.48 -53.88
N GLU A 823 -25.86 -26.55 -53.72
CA GLU A 823 -26.64 -27.40 -54.63
C GLU A 823 -27.94 -27.87 -53.96
N GLY A 824 -29.03 -28.05 -54.72
CA GLY A 824 -30.22 -28.77 -54.25
C GLY A 824 -30.08 -30.29 -54.42
N PRO A 825 -30.93 -31.08 -53.75
CA PRO A 825 -31.37 -32.34 -54.32
C PRO A 825 -32.89 -32.41 -54.45
N ASP A 826 -33.26 -32.97 -55.58
CA ASP A 826 -34.58 -33.40 -56.01
C ASP A 826 -35.15 -34.52 -55.10
N ALA A 827 -36.46 -34.68 -55.22
CA ALA A 827 -37.30 -35.80 -54.78
C ALA A 827 -37.73 -35.89 -53.30
N SER A 828 -39.00 -35.50 -53.11
CA SER A 828 -40.00 -36.04 -52.17
C SER A 828 -40.00 -37.61 -52.11
N PRO A 829 -40.74 -38.28 -51.20
CA PRO A 829 -41.81 -37.74 -50.35
C PRO A 829 -41.88 -38.24 -48.89
N GLU A 830 -42.75 -37.54 -48.17
CA GLU A 830 -43.35 -37.74 -46.83
C GLU A 830 -42.80 -36.87 -45.71
#